data_AF-A0A6H9KT03-F1
#
_entry.id   AF-A0A6H9KT03-F1
#
_cell.length_a   1.000
_cell.length_b   1.000
_cell.length_c   1.000
_cell.angle_alpha   90.00
_cell.angle_beta   90.00
_cell.angle_gamma   90.00
#
_symmetry.space_group_name_H-M   'P 1'
#
loop_
_entity.id
_entity.type
_entity.pdbx_description
1 polymer ?
#
loop_
_entity_poly.entity_id
_entity_poly.type
_entity_poly.pdbx_seq_one_letter_code
_entity_poly.pdbx_strand_id
1 'polypeptide(L)'
;MRKGISVFNASLEDFQKFEEGLEDSVNYKKIFTSDFERNIEGFANFEKLETDFLLIFQNREVEKLTEFASIFADKVVFPAVFKKIPIAFFSINDKTDYTSIEIQGSQVHNEIREVSNLLLIEQVFNLFEKTNLQFLTPQDFYENSEKELLTPIEKIFKTELERQKILFKAQVKIGNFFADFLVEQNGKKLVVECDGKDFHSPQKDKERDEILLQNGFETLRFSGSEIFHDVGKCVLKVKNYLFNKQTKSLKTVDKDLDFTQESAIESVSGPIRVLAPAGSGKTKTLTNRIANLVNKGISESQILALAFNKKAAQEMSARLELKKVKVAKKLNQEGVVVRTFHSFGYEILRESLKWNFELETMKIQERNLMFRASQEVLENVPKFSWNDAIEVFLETLQRTKMELLPLETTTVDLNGEILPFHEIFNRFLVFQNKHKFLTFNDMIYLSLRVLLKDKVLRQKLQNRFEFVLVDEFQDLNQSQLLMMQTLALPQNNLFIVGDDDQMIYGWRGAKVGHILDFPKRYSVAKDFTLSTNYRSAKKIVRHSRWLIEYNKNRVPKDILPFKNAKSGVFNVYLAEILFEQAIEAVNWIFEQKRLQKAKFKDFAVLCRFHEYQFPIAMILDSKGIAHTPVNYHKLFSKNPGKDIFAYLTVILFPQDAKEEHFSRILKRPNKYFTNKLVAQAKDWDSFVELKESEGLEDWRRENVTNFISKISGLVRKATSVFNSPSKLVTAISEEFDFKKFYEDEAKKADEVEDASDLTILEVIRTLASSFGRNEEFYEYVYKAIHDDSFEVVEDAQTDKIQLATIHSTKGKEFKNVVYFNLTENDGKLSDPELEEERRVCYVGVTRAIENLLITSPKEKKSRFLSELLRNPKFDKTTLISLHKNLAQKNLQLKQVETKLSGLEKQKLEIFKKFPELEGEFSGRLESSEIFRVEKEIEFLKKKFPELEGAELKTDFSLFKEFQIKKRIKNLEEAKQKVFDWEKKLESLKIKTVEKRSKDLEEGSELVEKILQKISKVKETSLQKVQDEIGEIEIEIKSRKLLK
;
A
#
# COMPACT_ATOMS: atom_id res chain seq x y z
N MET A 1 9.12 -31.37 -33.17
CA MET A 1 10.47 -31.25 -32.61
C MET A 1 10.42 -30.29 -31.41
N ARG A 2 10.49 -30.82 -30.19
CA ARG A 2 10.48 -30.08 -28.93
C ARG A 2 11.74 -30.46 -28.18
N LYS A 3 12.82 -29.72 -28.42
CA LYS A 3 14.09 -29.64 -27.69
C LYS A 3 14.99 -28.79 -28.60
N GLY A 4 15.36 -27.59 -28.16
CA GLY A 4 16.18 -26.70 -28.95
C GLY A 4 17.50 -27.37 -29.30
N ILE A 5 17.90 -27.27 -30.57
CA ILE A 5 19.25 -27.59 -31.01
C ILE A 5 20.01 -26.26 -30.98
N SER A 6 21.10 -26.21 -30.23
CA SER A 6 22.09 -25.14 -30.34
C SER A 6 23.26 -25.70 -31.15
N VAL A 7 23.58 -25.07 -32.28
CA VAL A 7 24.75 -25.40 -33.08
C VAL A 7 25.84 -24.40 -32.74
N PHE A 8 26.84 -24.83 -31.98
CA PHE A 8 28.07 -24.08 -31.76
C PHE A 8 29.19 -24.78 -32.55
N ASN A 9 30.02 -24.00 -33.27
CA ASN A 9 31.14 -24.48 -34.10
C ASN A 9 30.78 -25.41 -35.27
N ALA A 10 29.77 -25.06 -36.08
CA ALA A 10 29.57 -25.72 -37.38
C ALA A 10 30.57 -25.20 -38.41
N SER A 11 31.15 -26.11 -39.20
CA SER A 11 31.89 -25.75 -40.41
C SER A 11 30.94 -25.12 -41.44
N LEU A 12 31.48 -24.44 -42.46
CA LEU A 12 30.67 -23.85 -43.53
C LEU A 12 29.78 -24.92 -44.22
N GLU A 13 30.28 -26.15 -44.36
CA GLU A 13 29.53 -27.30 -44.91
C GLU A 13 28.39 -27.76 -43.99
N ASP A 14 28.60 -27.75 -42.67
CA ASP A 14 27.56 -28.15 -41.71
C ASP A 14 26.45 -27.08 -41.60
N PHE A 15 26.80 -25.82 -41.83
CA PHE A 15 25.82 -24.73 -41.90
C PHE A 15 25.00 -24.79 -43.18
N GLN A 16 25.61 -25.11 -44.33
CA GLN A 16 24.89 -25.31 -45.60
C GLN A 16 23.90 -26.48 -45.52
N LYS A 17 24.30 -27.60 -44.89
CA LYS A 17 23.37 -28.73 -44.63
C LYS A 17 22.23 -28.38 -43.69
N PHE A 18 22.47 -27.47 -42.75
CA PHE A 18 21.43 -26.94 -41.86
C PHE A 18 20.47 -25.99 -42.61
N GLU A 19 20.97 -25.18 -43.53
CA GLU A 19 20.18 -24.33 -44.43
C GLU A 19 19.29 -25.17 -45.35
N GLU A 20 19.85 -26.21 -45.99
CA GLU A 20 19.09 -27.18 -46.81
C GLU A 20 18.01 -27.90 -45.97
N GLY A 21 18.30 -28.26 -44.72
CA GLY A 21 17.32 -28.87 -43.81
C GLY A 21 16.22 -27.92 -43.31
N LEU A 22 16.46 -26.61 -43.33
CA LEU A 22 15.48 -25.58 -42.94
C LEU A 22 14.48 -25.27 -44.05
N GLU A 23 14.92 -25.26 -45.32
CA GLU A 23 14.04 -25.10 -46.48
C GLU A 23 12.98 -26.21 -46.56
N ASP A 24 13.35 -27.44 -46.20
CA ASP A 24 12.43 -28.59 -46.23
C ASP A 24 11.46 -28.66 -45.04
N SER A 25 11.72 -27.93 -43.94
CA SER A 25 10.98 -28.09 -42.68
C SER A 25 10.16 -26.88 -42.23
N VAL A 26 10.35 -25.70 -42.83
CA VAL A 26 9.60 -24.49 -42.48
C VAL A 26 9.23 -23.67 -43.71
N ASN A 27 7.94 -23.44 -43.89
CA ASN A 27 7.35 -22.81 -45.08
C ASN A 27 7.51 -21.27 -45.08
N TYR A 28 8.74 -20.76 -44.97
CA TYR A 28 9.03 -19.32 -45.10
C TYR A 28 9.36 -18.95 -46.54
N LYS A 29 8.75 -17.88 -47.06
CA LYS A 29 9.07 -17.33 -48.37
C LYS A 29 10.31 -16.42 -48.27
N LYS A 30 11.46 -16.97 -48.66
CA LYS A 30 12.80 -16.34 -48.85
C LYS A 30 13.68 -16.17 -47.61
N ILE A 31 14.81 -16.88 -47.64
CA ILE A 31 16.01 -16.67 -46.82
C ILE A 31 16.95 -15.76 -47.62
N PHE A 32 17.51 -14.71 -47.00
CA PHE A 32 18.51 -13.85 -47.64
C PHE A 32 19.87 -14.07 -47.00
N THR A 33 20.78 -14.68 -47.76
CA THR A 33 22.19 -14.82 -47.41
C THR A 33 23.03 -14.17 -48.51
N SER A 34 23.91 -13.24 -48.11
CA SER A 34 24.92 -12.49 -48.90
C SER A 34 24.58 -11.11 -49.52
N ASP A 35 25.51 -10.17 -49.25
CA ASP A 35 25.71 -8.77 -49.69
C ASP A 35 24.54 -7.78 -49.69
N PHE A 36 24.40 -7.12 -48.53
CA PHE A 36 23.44 -6.07 -48.23
C PHE A 36 23.65 -4.77 -49.05
N GLU A 37 24.90 -4.44 -49.42
CA GLU A 37 25.22 -3.18 -50.12
C GLU A 37 24.55 -3.04 -51.50
N ARG A 38 24.27 -4.15 -52.20
CA ARG A 38 23.62 -4.13 -53.52
C ARG A 38 22.10 -4.06 -53.49
N ASN A 39 21.46 -4.35 -52.35
CA ASN A 39 20.00 -4.51 -52.26
C ASN A 39 19.28 -3.33 -51.57
N ILE A 40 20.01 -2.33 -51.07
CA ILE A 40 19.44 -1.18 -50.35
C ILE A 40 18.46 -0.36 -51.21
N GLU A 41 18.70 -0.24 -52.52
CA GLU A 41 17.78 0.48 -53.42
C GLU A 41 16.45 -0.26 -53.63
N GLY A 42 16.42 -1.58 -53.46
CA GLY A 42 15.19 -2.38 -53.55
C GLY A 42 14.26 -2.21 -52.34
N PHE A 43 14.80 -1.90 -51.16
CA PHE A 43 14.01 -1.76 -49.93
C PHE A 43 13.14 -0.49 -49.89
N ALA A 44 13.50 0.55 -50.64
CA ALA A 44 12.78 1.83 -50.63
C ALA A 44 11.36 1.75 -51.25
N ASN A 45 11.05 0.72 -52.04
CA ASN A 45 9.79 0.60 -52.79
C ASN A 45 8.78 -0.41 -52.21
N PHE A 46 8.97 -0.91 -50.99
CA PHE A 46 8.06 -1.89 -50.38
C PHE A 46 7.06 -1.21 -49.42
N GLU A 47 5.93 -0.74 -49.96
CA GLU A 47 4.86 -0.10 -49.15
C GLU A 47 3.96 -1.08 -48.35
N LYS A 48 4.14 -2.40 -48.47
CA LYS A 48 3.39 -3.39 -47.66
C LYS A 48 4.24 -4.62 -47.34
N LEU A 49 4.68 -4.71 -46.09
CA LEU A 49 5.24 -5.93 -45.52
C LEU A 49 4.23 -6.55 -44.57
N GLU A 50 3.49 -7.56 -45.05
CA GLU A 50 2.74 -8.49 -44.20
C GLU A 50 3.52 -9.81 -44.07
N THR A 51 3.91 -10.12 -42.82
CA THR A 51 4.37 -11.42 -42.25
C THR A 51 5.74 -12.03 -42.63
N ASP A 52 6.44 -12.42 -41.55
CA ASP A 52 7.54 -13.36 -41.27
C ASP A 52 8.74 -13.51 -42.24
N PHE A 53 9.86 -12.87 -41.85
CA PHE A 53 11.19 -13.03 -42.45
C PHE A 53 12.24 -13.38 -41.39
N LEU A 54 13.32 -14.07 -41.80
CA LEU A 54 14.51 -14.32 -40.98
C LEU A 54 15.74 -13.78 -41.73
N LEU A 55 16.47 -12.85 -41.10
CA LEU A 55 17.71 -12.28 -41.63
C LEU A 55 18.90 -12.87 -40.86
N ILE A 56 19.81 -13.52 -41.58
CA ILE A 56 21.03 -14.12 -41.02
C ILE A 56 22.24 -13.44 -41.67
N PHE A 57 23.07 -12.80 -40.86
CA PHE A 57 24.30 -12.16 -41.31
C PHE A 57 25.51 -13.03 -40.94
N GLN A 58 26.32 -13.41 -41.93
CA GLN A 58 27.52 -14.23 -41.74
C GLN A 58 28.80 -13.41 -42.03
N ASN A 59 29.87 -13.67 -41.28
CA ASN A 59 31.23 -13.17 -41.53
C ASN A 59 31.39 -11.65 -41.68
N ARG A 60 30.99 -10.87 -40.67
CA ARG A 60 31.32 -9.43 -40.62
C ARG A 60 31.88 -9.04 -39.25
N GLU A 61 32.91 -8.21 -39.26
CA GLU A 61 33.45 -7.59 -38.04
C GLU A 61 32.34 -6.83 -37.31
N VAL A 62 32.32 -6.94 -35.98
CA VAL A 62 31.27 -6.37 -35.11
C VAL A 62 31.03 -4.88 -35.37
N GLU A 63 32.09 -4.15 -35.71
CA GLU A 63 32.04 -2.71 -36.01
C GLU A 63 31.19 -2.40 -37.25
N LYS A 64 31.35 -3.17 -38.35
CA LYS A 64 30.54 -3.00 -39.56
C LYS A 64 29.09 -3.42 -39.36
N LEU A 65 28.83 -4.46 -38.56
CA LEU A 65 27.46 -4.86 -38.21
C LEU A 65 26.70 -3.76 -37.47
N THR A 66 27.40 -2.99 -36.62
CA THR A 66 26.79 -1.88 -35.87
C THR A 66 26.46 -0.71 -36.79
N GLU A 67 27.36 -0.39 -37.74
CA GLU A 67 27.17 0.66 -38.74
C GLU A 67 25.99 0.37 -39.68
N PHE A 68 25.87 -0.87 -40.18
CA PHE A 68 24.75 -1.27 -41.03
C PHE A 68 23.41 -1.31 -40.29
N ALA A 69 23.38 -1.74 -39.03
CA ALA A 69 22.18 -1.69 -38.20
C ALA A 69 21.70 -0.24 -37.98
N SER A 70 22.64 0.70 -37.82
CA SER A 70 22.34 2.14 -37.73
C SER A 70 21.79 2.70 -39.05
N ILE A 71 22.41 2.37 -40.19
CA ILE A 71 21.94 2.80 -41.52
C ILE A 71 20.53 2.25 -41.83
N PHE A 72 20.23 1.02 -41.41
CA PHE A 72 18.91 0.42 -41.59
C PHE A 72 17.86 1.04 -40.66
N ALA A 73 18.24 1.38 -39.42
CA ALA A 73 17.35 2.07 -38.47
C ALA A 73 17.05 3.52 -38.89
N ASP A 74 18.02 4.23 -39.49
CA ASP A 74 17.86 5.61 -39.93
C ASP A 74 17.05 5.75 -41.23
N LYS A 75 17.08 4.75 -42.12
CA LYS A 75 16.35 4.81 -43.41
C LYS A 75 14.92 4.29 -43.37
N VAL A 76 14.50 3.56 -42.32
CA VAL A 76 13.13 3.03 -42.17
C VAL A 76 12.39 3.82 -41.09
N VAL A 77 11.93 5.01 -41.46
CA VAL A 77 11.10 5.86 -40.59
C VAL A 77 9.68 5.27 -40.53
N PHE A 78 9.36 4.47 -39.50
CA PHE A 78 8.07 4.43 -38.77
C PHE A 78 8.05 3.25 -37.76
N PRO A 79 7.65 3.44 -36.48
CA PRO A 79 7.72 2.40 -35.44
C PRO A 79 6.71 1.25 -35.57
N ALA A 80 5.89 1.20 -36.62
CA ALA A 80 4.76 0.27 -36.71
C ALA A 80 5.12 -1.13 -37.25
N VAL A 81 6.25 -1.29 -37.96
CA VAL A 81 6.54 -2.55 -38.68
C VAL A 81 7.47 -3.51 -37.91
N PHE A 82 8.19 -3.05 -36.89
CA PHE A 82 9.16 -3.89 -36.18
C PHE A 82 8.58 -4.82 -35.09
N LYS A 83 7.26 -4.87 -34.91
CA LYS A 83 6.63 -5.67 -33.83
C LYS A 83 6.60 -7.19 -34.08
N LYS A 84 7.13 -7.73 -35.18
CA LYS A 84 7.00 -9.16 -35.52
C LYS A 84 8.22 -9.86 -36.17
N ILE A 85 9.38 -9.22 -36.32
CA ILE A 85 10.51 -9.84 -37.03
C ILE A 85 11.64 -10.20 -36.05
N PRO A 86 11.98 -11.49 -35.86
CA PRO A 86 13.16 -11.89 -35.11
C PRO A 86 14.42 -11.64 -35.95
N ILE A 87 15.39 -10.89 -35.40
CA ILE A 87 16.69 -10.62 -36.02
C ILE A 87 17.77 -11.21 -35.11
N ALA A 88 18.67 -12.02 -35.67
CA ALA A 88 19.79 -12.63 -34.94
C ALA A 88 21.13 -12.21 -35.56
N PHE A 89 22.08 -11.80 -34.71
CA PHE A 89 23.43 -11.42 -35.10
C PHE A 89 24.44 -12.39 -34.47
N PHE A 90 25.44 -12.84 -35.23
CA PHE A 90 26.47 -13.78 -34.75
C PHE A 90 27.88 -13.24 -35.07
N SER A 91 28.80 -13.35 -34.10
CA SER A 91 30.23 -12.98 -34.20
C SER A 91 31.11 -14.13 -33.70
N ILE A 92 32.32 -14.29 -34.26
CA ILE A 92 33.16 -15.50 -34.11
C ILE A 92 34.21 -15.43 -32.98
N ASN A 93 34.44 -14.30 -32.31
CA ASN A 93 35.56 -14.23 -31.36
C ASN A 93 35.12 -14.25 -29.89
N ASP A 94 35.22 -15.42 -29.26
CA ASP A 94 35.68 -15.54 -27.86
C ASP A 94 36.19 -16.96 -27.57
N LYS A 95 37.52 -17.08 -27.42
CA LYS A 95 38.18 -18.15 -26.65
C LYS A 95 38.80 -17.47 -25.43
N THR A 96 38.21 -17.65 -24.24
CA THR A 96 38.83 -18.26 -23.05
C THR A 96 38.02 -17.98 -21.77
N ASP A 97 37.67 -19.08 -21.10
CA ASP A 97 37.46 -19.28 -19.67
C ASP A 97 36.53 -18.37 -18.86
N TYR A 98 35.27 -18.81 -18.72
CA TYR A 98 34.57 -18.77 -17.43
C TYR A 98 33.82 -20.10 -17.18
N THR A 99 34.19 -20.75 -16.09
CA THR A 99 33.52 -21.91 -15.51
C THR A 99 32.14 -21.53 -14.95
N SER A 100 31.11 -22.19 -15.47
CA SER A 100 29.83 -22.60 -14.85
C SER A 100 29.27 -21.78 -13.68
N ILE A 101 28.15 -21.09 -13.90
CA ILE A 101 26.97 -20.99 -13.00
C ILE A 101 25.72 -20.77 -13.87
N GLU A 102 24.65 -21.43 -13.45
CA GLU A 102 23.41 -21.77 -14.18
C GLU A 102 22.57 -20.58 -14.67
N ILE A 103 22.12 -20.69 -15.92
CA ILE A 103 21.00 -19.92 -16.47
C ILE A 103 19.72 -20.71 -16.17
N GLN A 104 18.85 -20.18 -15.32
CA GLN A 104 17.43 -20.55 -15.31
C GLN A 104 16.62 -19.38 -15.87
N GLY A 105 16.06 -19.62 -17.04
CA GLY A 105 15.14 -18.70 -17.70
C GLY A 105 13.82 -18.55 -16.94
N SER A 106 13.19 -17.39 -17.10
CA SER A 106 11.81 -17.19 -16.71
C SER A 106 11.01 -16.51 -17.81
N GLN A 107 9.75 -16.91 -17.83
CA GLN A 107 8.72 -16.72 -18.84
C GLN A 107 8.34 -15.25 -19.02
N VAL A 108 8.36 -14.78 -20.27
CA VAL A 108 7.63 -13.59 -20.71
C VAL A 108 6.55 -14.04 -21.69
N HIS A 109 5.43 -14.51 -21.15
CA HIS A 109 4.18 -14.63 -21.91
C HIS A 109 3.03 -14.30 -20.98
N ASN A 110 2.71 -13.00 -20.92
CA ASN A 110 1.39 -12.38 -20.76
C ASN A 110 1.54 -11.03 -20.06
N GLU A 111 2.00 -9.98 -20.79
CA GLU A 111 1.86 -8.57 -20.35
C GLU A 111 2.30 -7.55 -21.43
N ILE A 112 2.17 -7.87 -22.72
CA ILE A 112 2.63 -7.00 -23.84
C ILE A 112 1.73 -5.75 -24.07
N ARG A 113 0.70 -5.53 -23.25
CA ARG A 113 -0.16 -4.33 -23.35
C ARG A 113 0.29 -3.13 -22.49
N GLU A 114 1.22 -3.29 -21.56
CA GLU A 114 1.56 -2.20 -20.61
C GLU A 114 2.99 -1.65 -20.73
N VAL A 115 3.78 -2.10 -21.70
CA VAL A 115 5.14 -1.57 -21.92
C VAL A 115 5.31 -1.13 -23.38
N SER A 116 4.79 0.03 -23.73
CA SER A 116 4.97 0.63 -25.05
C SER A 116 5.32 2.12 -25.01
N ASN A 117 6.03 2.61 -23.98
CA ASN A 117 6.51 4.01 -23.99
C ASN A 117 7.82 4.27 -23.23
N LEU A 118 8.78 3.35 -23.30
CA LEU A 118 10.15 3.65 -22.91
C LEU A 118 11.09 3.11 -23.98
N LEU A 119 11.67 4.03 -24.75
CA LEU A 119 12.91 3.80 -25.48
C LEU A 119 13.90 3.09 -24.54
N LEU A 120 14.40 1.94 -24.98
CA LEU A 120 15.30 1.09 -24.21
C LEU A 120 16.57 1.86 -23.85
N ILE A 121 16.78 2.02 -22.54
CA ILE A 121 17.93 2.68 -21.92
C ILE A 121 19.28 2.07 -22.36
N GLU A 122 19.30 0.83 -22.87
CA GLU A 122 20.49 0.22 -23.47
C GLU A 122 20.91 0.83 -24.82
N GLN A 123 19.97 1.37 -25.62
CA GLN A 123 20.30 2.03 -26.88
C GLN A 123 20.89 3.44 -26.65
N VAL A 124 20.52 4.08 -25.54
CA VAL A 124 21.13 5.36 -25.11
C VAL A 124 22.50 5.11 -24.46
N PHE A 125 22.69 3.99 -23.75
CA PHE A 125 23.99 3.65 -23.16
C PHE A 125 25.03 3.25 -24.21
N ASN A 126 24.66 2.45 -25.22
CA ASN A 126 25.57 2.09 -26.32
C ASN A 126 25.95 3.29 -27.22
N LEU A 127 25.12 4.33 -27.29
CA LEU A 127 25.45 5.57 -28.02
C LEU A 127 26.50 6.43 -27.28
N PHE A 128 26.62 6.29 -25.95
CA PHE A 128 27.55 7.08 -25.14
C PHE A 128 28.89 6.39 -24.87
N GLU A 129 28.98 5.06 -24.95
CA GLU A 129 30.28 4.37 -24.88
C GLU A 129 31.05 4.36 -26.20
N LYS A 130 30.38 4.52 -27.36
CA LYS A 130 31.02 4.39 -28.68
C LYS A 130 31.44 5.69 -29.37
N THR A 131 31.25 6.86 -28.79
CA THR A 131 31.57 8.14 -29.45
C THR A 131 32.95 8.73 -29.16
N ASN A 132 33.83 8.04 -28.44
CA ASN A 132 35.26 8.37 -28.17
C ASN A 132 35.78 9.72 -28.73
N LEU A 133 35.21 10.84 -28.27
CA LEU A 133 35.52 12.20 -28.73
C LEU A 133 36.17 12.93 -27.57
N GLN A 134 37.49 13.08 -27.67
CA GLN A 134 38.28 13.97 -26.83
C GLN A 134 38.28 15.38 -27.43
N PHE A 135 38.06 16.39 -26.58
CA PHE A 135 38.40 17.78 -26.89
C PHE A 135 39.92 17.94 -26.71
N LEU A 136 40.63 18.19 -27.81
CA LEU A 136 42.05 18.57 -27.80
C LEU A 136 42.15 20.09 -27.95
N THR A 137 42.93 20.71 -27.08
CA THR A 137 43.35 22.11 -27.23
C THR A 137 44.68 22.17 -28.01
N PRO A 138 45.01 23.29 -28.70
CA PRO A 138 46.26 23.43 -29.45
C PRO A 138 47.56 23.27 -28.63
N GLN A 139 47.46 23.10 -27.32
CA GLN A 139 48.57 22.82 -26.40
C GLN A 139 48.93 21.32 -26.34
N ASP A 140 47.99 20.44 -26.74
CA ASP A 140 48.14 18.98 -26.70
C ASP A 140 49.06 18.42 -27.81
N PHE A 141 49.59 19.26 -28.70
CA PHE A 141 50.54 18.88 -29.74
C PHE A 141 52.01 18.95 -29.30
N TYR A 142 52.32 19.52 -28.14
CA TYR A 142 53.72 19.73 -27.70
C TYR A 142 54.20 18.82 -26.55
N GLU A 143 53.33 18.08 -25.86
CA GLU A 143 53.73 17.35 -24.63
C GLU A 143 53.79 15.82 -24.76
N ASN A 144 53.50 15.23 -25.92
CA ASN A 144 53.56 13.78 -26.14
C ASN A 144 54.98 13.22 -26.40
N SER A 145 55.99 13.72 -25.70
CA SER A 145 57.33 13.14 -25.72
C SER A 145 58.05 13.20 -24.38
N GLU A 146 57.47 12.65 -23.32
CA GLU A 146 58.27 12.21 -22.16
C GLU A 146 57.88 10.79 -21.76
N LYS A 147 58.76 9.83 -22.04
CA LYS A 147 58.72 8.49 -21.43
C LYS A 147 58.85 8.67 -19.92
N GLU A 148 57.88 8.17 -19.13
CA GLU A 148 58.01 8.09 -17.66
C GLU A 148 59.30 7.34 -17.27
N LEU A 149 60.36 8.07 -16.91
CA LEU A 149 61.63 7.55 -16.43
C LEU A 149 61.54 7.32 -14.91
N LEU A 150 60.74 6.33 -14.47
CA LEU A 150 60.68 5.96 -13.05
C LEU A 150 61.89 5.09 -12.65
N THR A 151 62.51 5.40 -11.51
CA THR A 151 63.56 4.55 -10.93
C THR A 151 63.00 3.21 -10.44
N PRO A 152 63.82 2.16 -10.24
CA PRO A 152 63.34 0.89 -9.70
C PRO A 152 62.62 1.01 -8.35
N ILE A 153 63.06 1.94 -7.49
CA ILE A 153 62.45 2.22 -6.18
C ILE A 153 61.07 2.87 -6.36
N GLU A 154 60.97 3.87 -7.25
CA GLU A 154 59.68 4.49 -7.58
C GLU A 154 58.70 3.49 -8.18
N LYS A 155 59.17 2.55 -9.02
CA LYS A 155 58.31 1.47 -9.56
C LYS A 155 57.75 0.56 -8.47
N ILE A 156 58.56 0.23 -7.46
CA ILE A 156 58.11 -0.55 -6.29
C ILE A 156 57.03 0.23 -5.53
N PHE A 157 57.26 1.53 -5.29
CA PHE A 157 56.32 2.39 -4.59
C PHE A 157 55.01 2.58 -5.37
N LYS A 158 55.09 2.83 -6.69
CA LYS A 158 53.97 2.93 -7.64
C LYS A 158 53.09 1.68 -7.57
N THR A 159 53.70 0.50 -7.67
CA THR A 159 52.99 -0.78 -7.64
C THR A 159 52.20 -0.97 -6.34
N GLU A 160 52.76 -0.58 -5.19
CA GLU A 160 52.05 -0.70 -3.90
C GLU A 160 50.94 0.36 -3.75
N LEU A 161 51.12 1.58 -4.25
CA LEU A 161 50.04 2.59 -4.30
C LEU A 161 48.86 2.10 -5.16
N GLU A 162 49.14 1.52 -6.34
CA GLU A 162 48.15 0.91 -7.22
C GLU A 162 47.44 -0.27 -6.54
N ARG A 163 48.21 -1.16 -5.89
CA ARG A 163 47.65 -2.30 -5.13
C ARG A 163 46.70 -1.85 -4.02
N GLN A 164 47.01 -0.74 -3.35
CA GLN A 164 46.18 -0.16 -2.28
C GLN A 164 45.07 0.76 -2.80
N LYS A 165 44.92 0.90 -4.13
CA LYS A 165 43.94 1.75 -4.82
C LYS A 165 44.00 3.22 -4.39
N ILE A 166 45.21 3.74 -4.14
CA ILE A 166 45.44 5.16 -3.86
C ILE A 166 45.65 5.87 -5.21
N LEU A 167 44.91 6.95 -5.46
CA LEU A 167 45.06 7.74 -6.69
C LEU A 167 46.27 8.66 -6.58
N PHE A 168 47.16 8.64 -7.57
CA PHE A 168 48.34 9.48 -7.62
C PHE A 168 48.66 9.90 -9.06
N LYS A 169 49.51 10.91 -9.20
CA LYS A 169 50.21 11.27 -10.44
C LYS A 169 51.71 11.14 -10.20
N ALA A 170 52.44 10.47 -11.08
CA ALA A 170 53.88 10.33 -10.97
C ALA A 170 54.62 11.46 -11.71
N GLN A 171 55.84 11.80 -11.29
CA GLN A 171 56.73 12.76 -11.96
C GLN A 171 56.06 14.12 -12.26
N VAL A 172 55.39 14.69 -11.27
CA VAL A 172 54.61 15.92 -11.43
C VAL A 172 55.48 17.15 -11.24
N LYS A 173 55.47 18.05 -12.24
CA LYS A 173 56.11 19.35 -12.12
C LYS A 173 55.28 20.30 -11.24
N ILE A 174 55.84 20.75 -10.13
CA ILE A 174 55.24 21.74 -9.21
C ILE A 174 56.19 22.94 -9.11
N GLY A 175 55.84 24.04 -9.78
CA GLY A 175 56.71 25.20 -9.92
C GLY A 175 57.99 24.86 -10.70
N ASN A 176 59.15 25.06 -10.06
CA ASN A 176 60.47 24.75 -10.63
C ASN A 176 61.00 23.35 -10.25
N PHE A 177 60.18 22.51 -9.62
CA PHE A 177 60.60 21.20 -9.12
C PHE A 177 59.75 20.08 -9.69
N PHE A 178 60.33 18.88 -9.79
CA PHE A 178 59.59 17.65 -10.05
C PHE A 178 59.41 16.89 -8.75
N ALA A 179 58.19 16.39 -8.54
CA ALA A 179 57.81 15.53 -7.43
C ALA A 179 57.61 14.11 -7.93
N ASP A 180 58.15 13.12 -7.23
CA ASP A 180 58.06 11.72 -7.65
C ASP A 180 56.61 11.24 -7.70
N PHE A 181 55.83 11.55 -6.67
CA PHE A 181 54.39 11.27 -6.64
C PHE A 181 53.60 12.42 -6.01
N LEU A 182 52.53 12.84 -6.67
CA LEU A 182 51.51 13.71 -6.11
C LEU A 182 50.26 12.89 -5.80
N VAL A 183 49.85 12.87 -4.53
CA VAL A 183 48.68 12.15 -4.03
C VAL A 183 47.64 13.15 -3.56
N GLU A 184 46.48 13.17 -4.21
CA GLU A 184 45.37 14.07 -3.86
C GLU A 184 44.15 13.26 -3.43
N GLN A 185 43.73 13.42 -2.18
CA GLN A 185 42.53 12.75 -1.67
C GLN A 185 41.89 13.54 -0.52
N ASN A 186 40.56 13.66 -0.54
CA ASN A 186 39.77 14.38 0.48
C ASN A 186 40.20 15.85 0.71
N GLY A 187 40.61 16.55 -0.36
CA GLY A 187 41.04 17.95 -0.29
C GLY A 187 42.45 18.16 0.28
N LYS A 188 43.16 17.09 0.66
CA LYS A 188 44.58 17.14 1.00
C LYS A 188 45.42 16.87 -0.24
N LYS A 189 46.49 17.66 -0.40
CA LYS A 189 47.49 17.50 -1.45
C LYS A 189 48.81 17.12 -0.80
N LEU A 190 49.29 15.92 -1.10
CA LEU A 190 50.49 15.37 -0.50
C LEU A 190 51.49 15.04 -1.61
N VAL A 191 52.67 15.63 -1.52
CA VAL A 191 53.84 15.26 -2.32
C VAL A 191 54.58 14.14 -1.61
N VAL A 192 54.93 13.07 -2.34
CA VAL A 192 55.72 11.96 -1.85
C VAL A 192 57.00 11.84 -2.68
N GLU A 193 58.14 11.93 -2.01
CA GLU A 193 59.48 11.82 -2.61
C GLU A 193 60.10 10.48 -2.22
N CYS A 194 60.68 9.81 -3.21
CA CYS A 194 61.16 8.42 -3.19
C CYS A 194 62.66 8.35 -3.49
N ASP A 195 63.43 9.27 -2.90
CA ASP A 195 64.82 9.48 -3.23
C ASP A 195 65.74 8.31 -2.82
N GLY A 196 66.43 7.70 -3.79
CA GLY A 196 67.62 6.90 -3.57
C GLY A 196 68.82 7.81 -3.27
N LYS A 197 69.50 7.62 -2.13
CA LYS A 197 70.65 8.44 -1.73
C LYS A 197 71.72 8.48 -2.85
N ASP A 198 71.96 9.67 -3.39
CA ASP A 198 73.30 10.21 -3.76
C ASP A 198 73.28 11.67 -4.28
N PHE A 199 72.13 12.37 -4.38
CA PHE A 199 72.07 13.74 -4.93
C PHE A 199 71.23 14.76 -4.13
N HIS A 200 71.48 14.94 -2.83
CA HIS A 200 70.79 15.98 -2.03
C HIS A 200 71.72 17.04 -1.43
N SER A 201 71.31 18.30 -1.58
CA SER A 201 71.78 19.43 -0.78
C SER A 201 70.66 19.78 0.22
N PRO A 202 70.88 19.63 1.55
CA PRO A 202 69.86 19.88 2.56
C PRO A 202 69.25 21.30 2.53
N GLN A 203 69.99 22.28 2.02
CA GLN A 203 69.49 23.65 1.85
C GLN A 203 68.48 23.74 0.70
N LYS A 204 68.75 23.09 -0.44
CA LYS A 204 67.84 23.10 -1.60
C LYS A 204 66.54 22.34 -1.32
N ASP A 205 66.63 21.25 -0.57
CA ASP A 205 65.46 20.47 -0.14
C ASP A 205 64.54 21.27 0.79
N LYS A 206 65.14 22.03 1.71
CA LYS A 206 64.38 22.89 2.63
C LYS A 206 63.70 24.06 1.91
N GLU A 207 64.41 24.72 0.99
CA GLU A 207 63.83 25.77 0.15
C GLU A 207 62.68 25.23 -0.72
N ARG A 208 62.84 24.03 -1.29
CA ARG A 208 61.79 23.35 -2.06
C ARG A 208 60.56 23.06 -1.20
N ASP A 209 60.75 22.45 -0.03
CA ASP A 209 59.65 22.05 0.84
C ASP A 209 58.90 23.28 1.39
N GLU A 210 59.58 24.40 1.63
CA GLU A 210 58.96 25.69 1.98
C GLU A 210 58.09 26.25 0.84
N ILE A 211 58.56 26.14 -0.42
CA ILE A 211 57.78 26.56 -1.60
C ILE A 211 56.56 25.65 -1.81
N LEU A 212 56.71 24.34 -1.64
CA LEU A 212 55.61 23.39 -1.75
C LEU A 212 54.54 23.66 -0.68
N LEU A 213 54.96 23.91 0.56
CA LEU A 213 54.07 24.23 1.68
C LEU A 213 53.31 25.54 1.45
N GLN A 214 53.96 26.58 0.92
CA GLN A 214 53.31 27.85 0.55
C GLN A 214 52.22 27.67 -0.53
N ASN A 215 52.37 26.66 -1.38
CA ASN A 215 51.39 26.31 -2.41
C ASN A 215 50.35 25.26 -1.95
N GLY A 216 50.31 24.95 -0.65
CA GLY A 216 49.34 24.04 -0.05
C GLY A 216 49.65 22.56 -0.23
N PHE A 217 50.89 22.21 -0.56
CA PHE A 217 51.37 20.82 -0.65
C PHE A 217 52.22 20.48 0.57
N GLU A 218 51.84 19.46 1.33
CA GLU A 218 52.71 18.88 2.36
C GLU A 218 53.58 17.78 1.75
N THR A 219 54.78 17.56 2.29
CA THR A 219 55.77 16.65 1.69
C THR A 219 56.09 15.49 2.64
N LEU A 220 56.01 14.26 2.15
CA LEU A 220 56.49 13.05 2.82
C LEU A 220 57.67 12.48 2.03
N ARG A 221 58.82 12.31 2.69
CA ARG A 221 60.01 11.74 2.07
C ARG A 221 60.29 10.35 2.59
N PHE A 222 60.64 9.43 1.70
CA PHE A 222 61.11 8.09 2.02
C PHE A 222 62.46 7.86 1.36
N SER A 223 63.40 7.31 2.11
CA SER A 223 64.65 6.85 1.49
C SER A 223 64.40 5.60 0.65
N GLY A 224 65.20 5.43 -0.41
CA GLY A 224 65.19 4.21 -1.21
C GLY A 224 65.33 2.92 -0.40
N SER A 225 66.12 2.95 0.69
CA SER A 225 66.27 1.83 1.62
C SER A 225 65.00 1.52 2.41
N GLU A 226 64.21 2.53 2.80
CA GLU A 226 62.94 2.34 3.51
C GLU A 226 61.87 1.74 2.59
N ILE A 227 61.78 2.21 1.36
CA ILE A 227 60.85 1.69 0.35
C ILE A 227 61.22 0.24 0.02
N PHE A 228 62.50 -0.06 -0.17
CA PHE A 228 62.95 -1.41 -0.50
C PHE A 228 62.71 -2.41 0.64
N HIS A 229 62.90 -2.00 1.91
CA HIS A 229 62.68 -2.89 3.06
C HIS A 229 61.20 -3.13 3.36
N ASP A 230 60.36 -2.09 3.31
CA ASP A 230 58.94 -2.19 3.67
C ASP A 230 58.10 -1.09 3.01
N VAL A 231 57.85 -1.27 1.70
CA VAL A 231 56.98 -0.38 0.91
C VAL A 231 55.56 -0.30 1.51
N GLY A 232 55.05 -1.38 2.10
CA GLY A 232 53.73 -1.44 2.70
C GLY A 232 53.58 -0.46 3.88
N LYS A 233 54.60 -0.37 4.74
CA LYS A 233 54.65 0.60 5.85
C LYS A 233 54.77 2.04 5.37
N CYS A 234 55.50 2.28 4.27
CA CYS A 234 55.62 3.60 3.68
C CYS A 234 54.28 4.07 3.08
N VAL A 235 53.60 3.20 2.32
CA VAL A 235 52.25 3.47 1.80
C VAL A 235 51.21 3.57 2.92
N LEU A 236 51.36 2.84 4.02
CA LEU A 236 50.50 2.98 5.20
C LEU A 236 50.66 4.35 5.88
N LYS A 237 51.86 4.95 5.91
CA LYS A 237 52.07 6.32 6.39
C LYS A 237 51.37 7.34 5.49
N VAL A 238 51.46 7.18 4.17
CA VAL A 238 50.70 7.99 3.19
C VAL A 238 49.20 7.86 3.45
N LYS A 239 48.70 6.63 3.66
CA LYS A 239 47.30 6.36 3.98
C LYS A 239 46.88 7.00 5.31
N ASN A 240 47.65 6.84 6.38
CA ASN A 240 47.32 7.45 7.68
C ASN A 240 47.31 8.97 7.61
N TYR A 241 48.17 9.56 6.79
CA TYR A 241 48.20 11.00 6.57
C TYR A 241 46.95 11.50 5.83
N LEU A 242 46.55 10.82 4.75
CA LEU A 242 45.36 11.12 3.96
C LEU A 242 44.05 10.85 4.72
N PHE A 243 44.03 9.78 5.53
CA PHE A 243 42.85 9.26 6.21
C PHE A 243 42.86 9.49 7.72
N ASN A 244 43.71 10.40 8.22
CA ASN A 244 43.84 10.69 9.64
C ASN A 244 42.42 10.90 10.22
N LYS A 245 41.93 9.89 10.94
CA LYS A 245 40.59 9.85 11.50
C LYS A 245 40.52 11.00 12.49
N GLN A 246 39.94 12.13 12.08
CA GLN A 246 39.06 12.80 13.03
C GLN A 246 38.06 11.72 13.43
N THR A 247 38.11 11.31 14.69
CA THR A 247 37.08 10.53 15.34
C THR A 247 35.79 11.35 15.27
N LYS A 248 35.11 11.33 14.11
CA LYS A 248 33.70 11.69 14.02
C LYS A 248 33.03 10.79 15.04
N SER A 249 32.41 11.41 16.05
CA SER A 249 31.59 10.69 17.02
C SER A 249 30.63 9.79 16.22
N LEU A 250 30.65 8.48 16.47
CA LEU A 250 29.75 7.54 15.82
C LEU A 250 28.31 8.07 15.90
N LYS A 251 27.61 8.07 14.77
CA LYS A 251 26.17 8.39 14.72
C LYS A 251 25.42 7.32 15.52
N THR A 252 24.40 7.74 16.24
CA THR A 252 23.68 6.87 17.15
C THR A 252 22.76 5.91 16.37
N VAL A 253 23.09 4.62 16.39
CA VAL A 253 22.20 3.54 15.97
C VAL A 253 21.49 3.00 17.21
N ASP A 254 20.18 2.76 17.09
CA ASP A 254 19.37 2.24 18.20
C ASP A 254 19.82 0.81 18.57
N LYS A 255 19.79 0.47 19.86
CA LYS A 255 20.24 -0.85 20.36
C LYS A 255 19.13 -1.89 20.41
N ASP A 256 17.87 -1.46 20.33
CA ASP A 256 16.67 -2.29 20.43
C ASP A 256 16.09 -2.57 19.04
N LEU A 257 16.90 -3.19 18.18
CA LEU A 257 16.50 -3.64 16.85
C LEU A 257 16.32 -5.15 16.86
N ASP A 258 15.32 -5.65 16.11
CA ASP A 258 15.24 -7.09 15.88
C ASP A 258 16.19 -7.53 14.75
N PHE A 259 16.46 -8.84 14.69
CA PHE A 259 17.37 -9.42 13.70
C PHE A 259 17.05 -9.04 12.24
N THR A 260 15.75 -8.92 11.90
CA THR A 260 15.34 -8.56 10.54
C THR A 260 15.56 -7.07 10.26
N GLN A 261 15.33 -6.19 11.24
CA GLN A 261 15.67 -4.78 11.16
C GLN A 261 17.18 -4.59 11.02
N GLU A 262 17.99 -5.26 11.86
CA GLU A 262 19.46 -5.21 11.80
C GLU A 262 19.97 -5.66 10.43
N SER A 263 19.51 -6.81 9.93
CA SER A 263 19.91 -7.33 8.61
C SER A 263 19.60 -6.36 7.46
N ALA A 264 18.44 -5.70 7.52
CA ALA A 264 18.05 -4.69 6.53
C ALA A 264 18.91 -3.41 6.64
N ILE A 265 19.26 -2.99 7.86
CA ILE A 265 20.10 -1.81 8.14
C ILE A 265 21.55 -2.05 7.70
N GLU A 266 22.06 -3.27 7.88
CA GLU A 266 23.45 -3.62 7.57
C GLU A 266 23.73 -3.76 6.07
N SER A 267 22.73 -4.14 5.28
CA SER A 267 22.85 -4.32 3.83
C SER A 267 23.14 -3.00 3.12
N VAL A 268 24.34 -2.81 2.56
CA VAL A 268 24.75 -1.50 2.00
C VAL A 268 24.28 -1.31 0.55
N SER A 269 24.72 -2.18 -0.35
CA SER A 269 24.57 -2.00 -1.80
C SER A 269 23.39 -2.76 -2.41
N GLY A 270 22.99 -2.29 -3.59
CA GLY A 270 21.95 -2.88 -4.43
C GLY A 270 20.52 -2.53 -3.99
N PRO A 271 19.53 -2.98 -4.78
CA PRO A 271 18.12 -2.76 -4.48
C PRO A 271 17.70 -3.62 -3.28
N ILE A 272 17.05 -2.99 -2.31
CA ILE A 272 16.58 -3.64 -1.08
C ILE A 272 15.13 -3.24 -0.86
N ARG A 273 14.28 -4.23 -0.63
CA ARG A 273 12.88 -4.04 -0.24
C ARG A 273 12.67 -4.51 1.20
N VAL A 274 12.14 -3.61 2.02
CA VAL A 274 11.70 -3.91 3.38
C VAL A 274 10.19 -3.87 3.45
N LEU A 275 9.57 -5.04 3.56
CA LEU A 275 8.14 -5.21 3.83
C LEU A 275 7.91 -5.09 5.33
N ALA A 276 7.18 -4.06 5.73
CA ALA A 276 7.11 -3.64 7.12
C ALA A 276 5.65 -3.37 7.52
N PRO A 277 4.97 -4.39 8.09
CA PRO A 277 3.59 -4.30 8.57
C PRO A 277 3.34 -3.10 9.48
N ALA A 278 2.07 -2.72 9.68
CA ALA A 278 1.71 -1.66 10.61
C ALA A 278 2.36 -1.87 11.98
N GLY A 279 2.99 -0.82 12.53
CA GLY A 279 3.63 -0.87 13.85
C GLY A 279 4.96 -1.63 13.93
N SER A 280 5.54 -2.08 12.80
CA SER A 280 6.80 -2.85 12.78
C SER A 280 8.09 -2.04 12.82
N GLY A 281 7.99 -0.71 12.83
CA GLY A 281 9.16 0.18 12.92
C GLY A 281 9.74 0.66 11.59
N LYS A 282 8.95 0.77 10.51
CA LYS A 282 9.35 1.35 9.20
C LYS A 282 10.35 2.52 9.27
N THR A 283 9.91 3.62 9.87
CA THR A 283 10.72 4.85 10.01
C THR A 283 11.94 4.64 10.91
N LYS A 284 11.85 3.73 11.90
CA LYS A 284 13.00 3.36 12.75
C LYS A 284 14.06 2.65 11.92
N THR A 285 13.67 1.67 11.10
CA THR A 285 14.60 0.97 10.18
C THR A 285 15.25 1.94 9.19
N LEU A 286 14.46 2.82 8.58
CA LEU A 286 14.97 3.78 7.59
C LEU A 286 15.97 4.79 8.20
N THR A 287 15.65 5.37 9.35
CA THR A 287 16.55 6.34 10.02
C THR A 287 17.82 5.69 10.57
N ASN A 288 17.74 4.46 11.10
CA ASN A 288 18.92 3.71 11.52
C ASN A 288 19.79 3.26 10.35
N ARG A 289 19.19 2.93 9.19
CA ARG A 289 19.94 2.67 7.96
C ARG A 289 20.79 3.87 7.56
N ILE A 290 20.21 5.06 7.52
CA ILE A 290 20.95 6.29 7.16
C ILE A 290 22.10 6.51 8.14
N ALA A 291 21.86 6.40 9.46
CA ALA A 291 22.92 6.52 10.46
C ALA A 291 24.03 5.47 10.26
N ASN A 292 23.66 4.23 9.91
CA ASN A 292 24.61 3.15 9.64
C ASN A 292 25.44 3.40 8.38
N LEU A 293 24.84 3.87 7.28
CA LEU A 293 25.57 4.25 6.07
C LEU A 293 26.63 5.31 6.36
N VAL A 294 26.27 6.34 7.14
CA VAL A 294 27.20 7.40 7.55
C VAL A 294 28.31 6.86 8.45
N ASN A 295 28.00 5.95 9.37
CA ASN A 295 29.01 5.27 10.20
C ASN A 295 29.97 4.40 9.38
N LYS A 296 29.51 3.87 8.25
CA LYS A 296 30.33 3.12 7.26
C LYS A 296 31.16 4.03 6.35
N GLY A 297 31.11 5.35 6.55
CA GLY A 297 31.92 6.32 5.82
C GLY A 297 31.25 6.91 4.58
N ILE A 298 29.97 6.60 4.32
CA ILE A 298 29.21 7.24 3.24
C ILE A 298 28.94 8.70 3.63
N SER A 299 29.20 9.62 2.70
CA SER A 299 28.96 11.05 2.94
C SER A 299 27.46 11.30 3.10
N GLU A 300 27.07 12.11 4.09
CA GLU A 300 25.66 12.49 4.28
C GLU A 300 25.05 13.08 3.00
N SER A 301 25.83 13.83 2.23
CA SER A 301 25.42 14.47 0.97
C SER A 301 25.11 13.47 -0.16
N GLN A 302 25.49 12.20 0.02
CA GLN A 302 25.22 11.13 -0.95
C GLN A 302 23.87 10.43 -0.76
N ILE A 303 23.11 10.83 0.26
CA ILE A 303 21.91 10.14 0.69
C ILE A 303 20.69 11.02 0.41
N LEU A 304 19.76 10.50 -0.39
CA LEU A 304 18.43 11.05 -0.63
C LEU A 304 17.38 10.17 0.06
N ALA A 305 16.54 10.77 0.89
CA ALA A 305 15.40 10.11 1.51
C ALA A 305 14.09 10.78 1.07
N LEU A 306 13.25 10.02 0.37
CA LEU A 306 11.95 10.45 -0.15
C LEU A 306 10.83 9.93 0.74
N ALA A 307 10.07 10.84 1.34
CA ALA A 307 8.90 10.54 2.16
C ALA A 307 7.60 10.87 1.42
N PHE A 308 6.50 10.19 1.78
CA PHE A 308 5.21 10.38 1.13
C PHE A 308 4.60 11.78 1.36
N ASN A 309 4.71 12.33 2.58
CA ASN A 309 4.12 13.62 2.93
C ASN A 309 5.08 14.51 3.75
N LYS A 310 4.75 15.81 3.84
CA LYS A 310 5.60 16.82 4.50
C LYS A 310 5.86 16.50 5.99
N LYS A 311 4.84 15.99 6.69
CA LYS A 311 4.96 15.63 8.10
C LYS A 311 5.94 14.46 8.30
N ALA A 312 5.86 13.43 7.46
CA ALA A 312 6.79 12.29 7.48
C ALA A 312 8.23 12.74 7.17
N ALA A 313 8.42 13.64 6.21
CA ALA A 313 9.74 14.21 5.91
C ALA A 313 10.32 15.00 7.10
N GLN A 314 9.50 15.82 7.77
CA GLN A 314 9.89 16.59 8.96
C GLN A 314 10.24 15.67 10.13
N GLU A 315 9.41 14.66 10.39
CA GLU A 315 9.63 13.70 11.47
C GLU A 315 10.90 12.87 11.22
N MET A 316 11.12 12.41 9.99
CA MET A 316 12.34 11.70 9.60
C MET A 316 13.57 12.60 9.77
N SER A 317 13.49 13.87 9.38
CA SER A 317 14.57 14.85 9.57
C SER A 317 14.91 15.03 11.04
N ALA A 318 13.89 15.27 11.88
CA ALA A 318 14.07 15.42 13.33
C ALA A 318 14.71 14.17 13.97
N ARG A 319 14.29 12.97 13.56
CA ARG A 319 14.88 11.69 14.02
C ARG A 319 16.34 11.55 13.60
N LEU A 320 16.72 11.99 12.39
CA LEU A 320 18.10 11.98 11.92
C LEU A 320 18.98 12.97 12.68
N GLU A 321 18.47 14.17 12.96
CA GLU A 321 19.16 15.17 13.77
C GLU A 321 19.43 14.65 15.20
N LEU A 322 18.46 13.97 15.82
CA LEU A 322 18.65 13.29 17.11
C LEU A 322 19.76 12.21 17.05
N LYS A 323 19.94 11.56 15.90
CA LYS A 323 21.03 10.60 15.64
C LYS A 323 22.35 11.28 15.26
N LYS A 324 22.43 12.61 15.35
CA LYS A 324 23.57 13.47 14.96
C LYS A 324 23.91 13.39 13.48
N VAL A 325 22.97 12.99 12.62
CA VAL A 325 23.13 12.99 11.16
C VAL A 325 22.79 14.40 10.64
N LYS A 326 23.69 14.99 9.84
CA LYS A 326 23.47 16.32 9.26
C LYS A 326 22.39 16.22 8.17
N VAL A 327 21.32 17.01 8.31
CA VAL A 327 20.23 17.08 7.32
C VAL A 327 20.36 18.38 6.51
N ALA A 328 20.23 18.29 5.19
CA ALA A 328 20.32 19.43 4.29
C ALA A 328 18.98 20.18 4.23
N LYS A 329 19.02 21.51 4.41
CA LYS A 329 17.81 22.37 4.29
C LYS A 329 17.52 22.78 2.85
N LYS A 330 18.48 22.69 1.94
CA LYS A 330 18.33 22.94 0.50
C LYS A 330 19.08 21.88 -0.29
N LEU A 331 18.68 21.65 -1.55
CA LEU A 331 19.39 20.74 -2.43
C LEU A 331 20.89 21.04 -2.44
N ASN A 332 21.36 22.24 -2.75
CA ASN A 332 22.80 22.54 -2.82
C ASN A 332 23.62 22.50 -1.50
N GLN A 333 23.02 22.18 -0.36
CA GLN A 333 23.72 22.12 0.93
C GLN A 333 24.25 20.73 1.23
N GLU A 334 25.31 20.67 2.05
CA GLU A 334 25.81 19.40 2.59
C GLU A 334 24.84 18.79 3.61
N GLY A 335 24.74 17.47 3.61
CA GLY A 335 23.87 16.71 4.50
C GLY A 335 22.88 15.82 3.75
N VAL A 336 22.21 14.95 4.49
CA VAL A 336 21.16 14.07 3.96
C VAL A 336 20.00 14.91 3.48
N VAL A 337 19.58 14.71 2.23
CA VAL A 337 18.42 15.40 1.67
C VAL A 337 17.17 14.59 2.01
N VAL A 338 16.31 15.13 2.87
CA VAL A 338 15.01 14.53 3.22
C VAL A 338 13.88 15.38 2.63
N ARG A 339 13.10 14.82 1.71
CA ARG A 339 12.04 15.55 0.99
C ARG A 339 10.84 14.68 0.67
N THR A 340 9.73 15.32 0.33
CA THR A 340 8.68 14.64 -0.45
C THR A 340 9.03 14.67 -1.93
N PHE A 341 8.47 13.75 -2.74
CA PHE A 341 8.63 13.77 -4.20
C PHE A 341 8.30 15.13 -4.81
N HIS A 342 7.17 15.72 -4.42
CA HIS A 342 6.76 17.05 -4.85
C HIS A 342 7.79 18.12 -4.47
N SER A 343 8.19 18.19 -3.18
CA SER A 343 9.14 19.21 -2.72
C SER A 343 10.49 19.08 -3.43
N PHE A 344 10.95 17.86 -3.67
CA PHE A 344 12.18 17.57 -4.40
C PHE A 344 12.10 17.96 -5.87
N GLY A 345 11.02 17.56 -6.57
CA GLY A 345 10.79 17.93 -7.96
C GLY A 345 10.65 19.45 -8.16
N TYR A 346 10.03 20.14 -7.21
CA TYR A 346 9.96 21.59 -7.20
C TYR A 346 11.32 22.27 -7.01
N GLU A 347 12.18 21.75 -6.14
CA GLU A 347 13.57 22.23 -6.01
C GLU A 347 14.35 22.05 -7.31
N ILE A 348 14.21 20.90 -7.99
CA ILE A 348 14.80 20.66 -9.32
C ILE A 348 14.31 21.69 -10.34
N LEU A 349 13.00 21.94 -10.41
CA LEU A 349 12.43 22.89 -11.35
C LEU A 349 12.93 24.32 -11.10
N ARG A 350 13.01 24.76 -9.84
CA ARG A 350 13.55 26.08 -9.49
C ARG A 350 15.02 26.22 -9.93
N GLU A 351 15.84 25.21 -9.67
CA GLU A 351 17.27 25.25 -10.05
C GLU A 351 17.46 25.20 -11.57
N SER A 352 16.65 24.41 -12.28
CA SER A 352 16.81 24.16 -13.71
C SER A 352 16.21 25.26 -14.58
N LEU A 353 15.00 25.71 -14.24
CA LEU A 353 14.26 26.68 -15.06
C LEU A 353 14.58 28.12 -14.68
N LYS A 354 15.23 28.36 -13.53
CA LYS A 354 15.49 29.70 -12.95
C LYS A 354 14.23 30.59 -12.91
N TRP A 355 13.04 29.99 -12.85
CA TRP A 355 11.77 30.69 -12.81
C TRP A 355 11.25 30.75 -11.37
N ASN A 356 10.67 31.90 -11.02
CA ASN A 356 9.82 32.05 -9.85
C ASN A 356 8.40 31.70 -10.28
N PHE A 357 7.90 30.56 -9.81
CA PHE A 357 6.53 30.11 -10.06
C PHE A 357 5.65 30.44 -8.86
N GLU A 358 4.43 30.89 -9.11
CA GLU A 358 3.35 30.83 -8.13
C GLU A 358 2.76 29.41 -8.17
N LEU A 359 2.72 28.75 -6.99
CA LEU A 359 2.03 27.48 -6.84
C LEU A 359 0.53 27.81 -6.72
N GLU A 360 -0.26 27.34 -7.67
CA GLU A 360 -1.69 27.56 -7.61
C GLU A 360 -2.34 26.60 -6.61
N THR A 361 -2.88 27.12 -5.52
CA THR A 361 -3.54 26.31 -4.47
C THR A 361 -5.05 26.23 -4.66
N MET A 362 -5.66 27.17 -5.39
CA MET A 362 -7.12 27.31 -5.48
C MET A 362 -7.74 26.62 -6.71
N LYS A 363 -6.95 26.06 -7.62
CA LYS A 363 -7.38 25.41 -8.88
C LYS A 363 -8.19 26.28 -9.86
N ILE A 364 -8.47 27.54 -9.54
CA ILE A 364 -9.25 28.48 -10.36
C ILE A 364 -8.58 28.75 -11.72
N GLN A 365 -7.30 29.08 -11.72
CA GLN A 365 -6.50 29.31 -12.91
C GLN A 365 -6.25 28.01 -13.68
N GLU A 366 -5.98 26.87 -13.04
CA GLU A 366 -5.89 25.56 -13.70
C GLU A 366 -7.17 25.27 -14.50
N ARG A 367 -8.32 25.46 -13.85
CA ARG A 367 -9.65 25.32 -14.47
C ARG A 367 -9.87 26.30 -15.61
N ASN A 368 -9.55 27.58 -15.42
CA ASN A 368 -9.70 28.62 -16.45
C ASN A 368 -8.83 28.36 -17.68
N LEU A 369 -7.61 27.85 -17.49
CA LEU A 369 -6.70 27.56 -18.58
C LEU A 369 -7.06 26.27 -19.30
N MET A 370 -7.57 25.27 -18.57
CA MET A 370 -8.19 24.10 -19.20
C MET A 370 -9.39 24.52 -20.04
N PHE A 371 -10.27 25.37 -19.52
CA PHE A 371 -11.40 25.91 -20.26
C PHE A 371 -10.97 26.60 -21.56
N ARG A 372 -9.98 27.49 -21.51
CA ARG A 372 -9.45 28.15 -22.72
C ARG A 372 -8.82 27.16 -23.71
N ALA A 373 -8.05 26.18 -23.21
CA ALA A 373 -7.43 25.16 -24.04
C ALA A 373 -8.48 24.31 -24.75
N SER A 374 -9.50 23.85 -24.02
CA SER A 374 -10.61 23.09 -24.57
C SER A 374 -11.43 23.91 -25.56
N GLN A 375 -11.71 25.18 -25.27
CA GLN A 375 -12.44 26.05 -26.19
C GLN A 375 -11.72 26.27 -27.52
N GLU A 376 -10.41 26.53 -27.49
CA GLU A 376 -9.64 26.77 -28.72
C GLU A 376 -9.47 25.51 -29.58
N VAL A 377 -9.39 24.34 -28.96
CA VAL A 377 -9.28 23.07 -29.69
C VAL A 377 -10.64 22.59 -30.20
N LEU A 378 -11.70 22.81 -29.42
CA LEU A 378 -13.05 22.33 -29.69
C LEU A 378 -13.99 23.43 -30.20
N GLU A 379 -13.46 24.48 -30.86
CA GLU A 379 -14.23 25.66 -31.30
C GLU A 379 -15.50 25.29 -32.10
N ASN A 380 -15.50 24.13 -32.78
CA ASN A 380 -16.59 23.64 -33.62
C ASN A 380 -17.39 22.48 -33.02
N VAL A 381 -17.28 22.21 -31.70
CA VAL A 381 -17.99 21.12 -31.02
C VAL A 381 -19.04 21.68 -30.05
N PRO A 382 -20.32 21.78 -30.43
CA PRO A 382 -21.37 22.15 -29.50
C PRO A 382 -22.29 20.96 -29.17
N LYS A 383 -22.36 20.56 -27.87
CA LYS A 383 -23.55 19.92 -27.22
C LYS A 383 -23.38 19.46 -25.75
N PHE A 384 -22.49 20.05 -24.94
CA PHE A 384 -22.34 19.64 -23.54
C PHE A 384 -22.13 20.81 -22.58
N SER A 385 -22.39 20.54 -21.30
CA SER A 385 -22.10 21.45 -20.19
C SER A 385 -20.59 21.61 -20.07
N TRP A 386 -20.09 22.82 -20.31
CA TRP A 386 -18.67 23.11 -20.18
C TRP A 386 -18.16 22.85 -18.77
N ASN A 387 -18.96 23.11 -17.74
CA ASN A 387 -18.54 22.87 -16.36
C ASN A 387 -18.21 21.39 -16.14
N ASP A 388 -19.09 20.49 -16.57
CA ASP A 388 -18.88 19.04 -16.41
C ASP A 388 -17.72 18.56 -17.28
N ALA A 389 -17.64 19.06 -18.53
CA ALA A 389 -16.55 18.71 -19.44
C ALA A 389 -15.18 19.12 -18.90
N ILE A 390 -15.06 20.31 -18.30
CA ILE A 390 -13.79 20.77 -17.73
C ILE A 390 -13.36 19.88 -16.57
N GLU A 391 -14.27 19.41 -15.70
CA GLU A 391 -13.89 18.51 -14.61
C GLU A 391 -13.33 17.18 -15.16
N VAL A 392 -13.95 16.61 -16.19
CA VAL A 392 -13.44 15.38 -16.85
C VAL A 392 -12.08 15.62 -17.52
N PHE A 393 -11.88 16.76 -18.19
CA PHE A 393 -10.59 17.12 -18.78
C PHE A 393 -9.51 17.33 -17.71
N LEU A 394 -9.85 17.95 -16.58
CA LEU A 394 -8.95 18.12 -15.45
C LEU A 394 -8.59 16.78 -14.80
N GLU A 395 -9.54 15.87 -14.65
CA GLU A 395 -9.27 14.51 -14.18
C GLU A 395 -8.31 13.79 -15.13
N THR A 396 -8.58 13.86 -16.44
CA THR A 396 -7.74 13.26 -17.48
C THR A 396 -6.33 13.89 -17.49
N LEU A 397 -6.21 15.21 -17.30
CA LEU A 397 -4.94 15.92 -17.13
C LEU A 397 -4.14 15.37 -15.95
N GLN A 398 -4.79 15.21 -14.80
CA GLN A 398 -4.16 14.71 -13.59
C GLN A 398 -3.69 13.27 -13.79
N ARG A 399 -4.56 12.38 -14.29
CA ARG A 399 -4.21 10.98 -14.59
C ARG A 399 -3.08 10.87 -15.60
N THR A 400 -3.11 11.65 -16.67
CA THR A 400 -2.04 11.72 -17.67
C THR A 400 -0.70 12.05 -17.03
N LYS A 401 -0.64 13.05 -16.14
CA LYS A 401 0.60 13.45 -15.45
C LYS A 401 1.05 12.43 -14.40
N MET A 402 0.13 11.82 -13.64
CA MET A 402 0.44 10.90 -12.54
C MET A 402 0.76 9.48 -13.00
N GLU A 403 -0.01 8.96 -13.96
CA GLU A 403 0.09 7.60 -14.51
C GLU A 403 0.99 7.53 -15.76
N LEU A 404 1.37 8.68 -16.33
CA LEU A 404 2.14 8.79 -17.58
C LEU A 404 1.39 8.16 -18.76
N LEU A 405 0.10 8.48 -18.91
CA LEU A 405 -0.73 7.95 -19.99
C LEU A 405 -0.15 8.32 -21.37
N PRO A 406 -0.21 7.41 -22.37
CA PRO A 406 0.17 7.71 -23.75
C PRO A 406 -0.76 8.76 -24.34
N LEU A 407 -0.24 9.97 -24.58
CA LEU A 407 -1.04 11.12 -25.03
C LEU A 407 -1.76 10.83 -26.35
N GLU A 408 -1.08 10.16 -27.28
CA GLU A 408 -1.56 9.89 -28.63
C GLU A 408 -2.82 9.02 -28.66
N THR A 409 -3.02 8.17 -27.64
CA THR A 409 -4.17 7.27 -27.52
C THR A 409 -5.10 7.64 -26.38
N THR A 410 -4.82 8.71 -25.63
CA THR A 410 -5.67 9.16 -24.51
C THR A 410 -6.88 9.91 -25.07
N THR A 411 -8.06 9.44 -24.72
CA THR A 411 -9.35 10.02 -25.12
C THR A 411 -10.19 10.35 -23.91
N VAL A 412 -11.12 11.29 -24.08
CA VAL A 412 -12.12 11.66 -23.08
C VAL A 412 -13.50 11.36 -23.61
N ASP A 413 -14.33 10.69 -22.81
CA ASP A 413 -15.73 10.47 -23.13
C ASP A 413 -16.58 11.55 -22.45
N LEU A 414 -17.24 12.38 -23.25
CA LEU A 414 -18.23 13.35 -22.79
C LEU A 414 -19.61 12.93 -23.25
N ASN A 415 -20.37 12.28 -22.38
CA ASN A 415 -21.75 11.85 -22.65
C ASN A 415 -21.90 10.99 -23.93
N GLY A 416 -20.94 10.11 -24.22
CA GLY A 416 -20.90 9.23 -25.38
C GLY A 416 -20.10 9.80 -26.57
N GLU A 417 -19.57 11.01 -26.46
CA GLU A 417 -18.70 11.62 -27.46
C GLU A 417 -17.23 11.45 -27.07
N ILE A 418 -16.48 10.66 -27.86
CA ILE A 418 -15.06 10.37 -27.62
C ILE A 418 -14.19 11.44 -28.29
N LEU A 419 -13.50 12.23 -27.48
CA LEU A 419 -12.65 13.33 -27.91
C LEU A 419 -11.15 13.01 -27.70
N PRO A 420 -10.25 13.35 -28.63
CA PRO A 420 -8.82 13.20 -28.44
C PRO A 420 -8.30 14.21 -27.40
N PHE A 421 -7.56 13.74 -26.39
CA PHE A 421 -7.08 14.62 -25.31
C PHE A 421 -5.75 15.33 -25.64
N HIS A 422 -4.95 14.78 -26.56
CA HIS A 422 -3.57 15.24 -26.78
C HIS A 422 -3.46 16.72 -27.21
N GLU A 423 -4.35 17.20 -28.08
CA GLU A 423 -4.35 18.61 -28.54
C GLU A 423 -4.69 19.57 -27.40
N ILE A 424 -5.72 19.23 -26.62
CA ILE A 424 -6.15 19.99 -25.43
C ILE A 424 -5.00 20.05 -24.41
N PHE A 425 -4.36 18.91 -24.14
CA PHE A 425 -3.22 18.82 -23.24
C PHE A 425 -2.05 19.70 -23.69
N ASN A 426 -1.67 19.63 -24.97
CA ASN A 426 -0.59 20.44 -25.53
C ASN A 426 -0.92 21.93 -25.45
N ARG A 427 -2.18 22.30 -25.76
CA ARG A 427 -2.61 23.69 -25.68
C ARG A 427 -2.63 24.21 -24.24
N PHE A 428 -3.07 23.38 -23.29
CA PHE A 428 -2.99 23.66 -21.87
C PHE A 428 -1.55 23.94 -21.43
N LEU A 429 -0.57 23.12 -21.84
CA LEU A 429 0.85 23.35 -21.51
C LEU A 429 1.41 24.67 -22.09
N VAL A 430 0.96 25.08 -23.28
CA VAL A 430 1.32 26.38 -23.87
C VAL A 430 0.81 27.52 -22.99
N PHE A 431 -0.46 27.47 -22.60
CA PHE A 431 -1.04 28.48 -21.71
C PHE A 431 -0.36 28.48 -20.35
N GLN A 432 -0.07 27.31 -19.80
CA GLN A 432 0.66 27.17 -18.54
C GLN A 432 2.04 27.82 -18.58
N ASN A 433 2.80 27.57 -19.63
CA ASN A 433 4.10 28.21 -19.82
C ASN A 433 3.99 29.73 -19.96
N LYS A 434 2.98 30.23 -20.69
CA LYS A 434 2.73 31.68 -20.86
C LYS A 434 2.41 32.35 -19.52
N HIS A 435 1.63 31.70 -18.67
CA HIS A 435 1.20 32.21 -17.38
C HIS A 435 2.18 31.92 -16.22
N LYS A 436 3.29 31.21 -16.47
CA LYS A 436 4.37 30.93 -15.49
C LYS A 436 3.87 30.33 -14.17
N PHE A 437 2.86 29.46 -14.25
CA PHE A 437 2.31 28.77 -13.08
C PHE A 437 2.57 27.26 -13.16
N LEU A 438 2.53 26.58 -12.00
CA LEU A 438 2.66 25.12 -11.90
C LEU A 438 1.52 24.55 -11.07
N THR A 439 0.99 23.41 -11.51
CA THR A 439 0.07 22.62 -10.69
C THR A 439 0.87 21.71 -9.76
N PHE A 440 0.20 21.13 -8.77
CA PHE A 440 0.85 20.21 -7.83
C PHE A 440 1.48 19.00 -8.57
N ASN A 441 0.78 18.43 -9.55
CA ASN A 441 1.29 17.30 -10.34
C ASN A 441 2.46 17.68 -11.26
N ASP A 442 2.58 18.95 -11.68
CA ASP A 442 3.71 19.41 -12.48
C ASP A 442 5.03 19.39 -11.73
N MET A 443 5.00 19.52 -10.40
CA MET A 443 6.21 19.41 -9.57
C MET A 443 6.94 18.09 -9.84
N ILE A 444 6.21 17.01 -10.12
CA ILE A 444 6.77 15.70 -10.45
C ILE A 444 6.88 15.51 -11.96
N TYR A 445 5.79 15.71 -12.69
CA TYR A 445 5.76 15.45 -14.12
C TYR A 445 6.79 16.27 -14.91
N LEU A 446 6.87 17.59 -14.67
CA LEU A 446 7.83 18.44 -15.37
C LEU A 446 9.26 18.22 -14.86
N SER A 447 9.46 17.96 -13.57
CA SER A 447 10.81 17.68 -13.06
C SER A 447 11.36 16.37 -13.66
N LEU A 448 10.51 15.36 -13.81
CA LEU A 448 10.85 14.14 -14.52
C LEU A 448 11.20 14.41 -15.99
N ARG A 449 10.40 15.22 -16.71
CA ARG A 449 10.74 15.62 -18.08
C ARG A 449 12.09 16.34 -18.17
N VAL A 450 12.37 17.24 -17.22
CA VAL A 450 13.67 17.92 -17.13
C VAL A 450 14.79 16.91 -16.89
N LEU A 451 14.63 15.99 -15.94
CA LEU A 451 15.61 14.94 -15.65
C LEU A 451 15.86 14.04 -16.85
N LEU A 452 14.82 13.67 -17.62
CA LEU A 452 14.98 12.81 -18.81
C LEU A 452 15.66 13.55 -19.97
N LYS A 453 15.36 14.83 -20.16
CA LYS A 453 15.91 15.65 -21.24
C LYS A 453 17.33 16.15 -20.95
N ASP A 454 17.59 16.64 -19.74
CA ASP A 454 18.89 17.20 -19.34
C ASP A 454 19.77 16.12 -18.71
N LYS A 455 20.62 15.51 -19.55
CA LYS A 455 21.56 14.48 -19.12
C LYS A 455 22.57 14.98 -18.08
N VAL A 456 23.04 16.22 -18.20
CA VAL A 456 24.09 16.77 -17.32
C VAL A 456 23.55 16.95 -15.91
N LEU A 457 22.37 17.56 -15.80
CA LEU A 457 21.68 17.70 -14.51
C LEU A 457 21.35 16.33 -13.91
N ARG A 458 20.82 15.40 -14.72
CA ARG A 458 20.51 14.05 -14.26
C ARG A 458 21.76 13.36 -13.69
N GLN A 459 22.87 13.34 -14.42
CA GLN A 459 24.13 12.74 -13.95
C GLN A 459 24.68 13.43 -12.70
N LYS A 460 24.59 14.75 -12.63
CA LYS A 460 24.98 15.51 -11.43
C LYS A 460 24.18 15.05 -10.20
N LEU A 461 22.87 14.86 -10.35
CA LEU A 461 21.99 14.41 -9.26
C LEU A 461 22.18 12.93 -8.94
N GLN A 462 22.40 12.07 -9.93
CA GLN A 462 22.70 10.64 -9.74
C GLN A 462 24.04 10.42 -9.02
N ASN A 463 25.11 11.08 -9.49
CA ASN A 463 26.44 11.04 -8.86
C ASN A 463 26.41 11.60 -7.44
N ARG A 464 25.54 12.57 -7.20
CA ARG A 464 25.29 13.06 -5.87
C ARG A 464 24.55 12.01 -5.06
N PHE A 465 23.36 11.59 -5.46
CA PHE A 465 22.48 10.72 -4.68
C PHE A 465 22.73 9.25 -4.96
N GLU A 466 23.92 8.77 -4.57
CA GLU A 466 24.30 7.37 -4.73
C GLU A 466 23.36 6.41 -3.98
N PHE A 467 22.77 6.85 -2.86
CA PHE A 467 21.81 6.07 -2.07
C PHE A 467 20.44 6.76 -2.07
N VAL A 468 19.43 6.08 -2.60
CA VAL A 468 18.04 6.57 -2.63
C VAL A 468 17.20 5.71 -1.71
N LEU A 469 16.61 6.32 -0.69
CA LEU A 469 15.71 5.67 0.26
C LEU A 469 14.29 6.18 0.04
N VAL A 470 13.31 5.29 0.09
CA VAL A 470 11.90 5.65 -0.11
C VAL A 470 11.05 5.06 1.01
N ASP A 471 10.28 5.92 1.67
CA ASP A 471 9.28 5.52 2.66
C ASP A 471 7.88 5.43 2.02
N GLU A 472 7.03 4.57 2.57
CA GLU A 472 5.66 4.30 2.09
C GLU A 472 5.59 3.99 0.57
N PHE A 473 6.51 3.14 0.09
CA PHE A 473 6.67 2.84 -1.33
C PHE A 473 5.40 2.30 -2.03
N GLN A 474 4.50 1.64 -1.28
CA GLN A 474 3.22 1.17 -1.84
C GLN A 474 2.30 2.29 -2.35
N ASP A 475 2.51 3.53 -1.90
CA ASP A 475 1.65 4.67 -2.25
C ASP A 475 2.20 5.50 -3.41
N LEU A 476 3.29 5.06 -4.05
CA LEU A 476 3.81 5.74 -5.23
C LEU A 476 2.87 5.55 -6.42
N ASN A 477 2.69 6.61 -7.20
CA ASN A 477 2.15 6.51 -8.56
C ASN A 477 3.28 6.30 -9.59
N GLN A 478 2.91 6.09 -10.85
CA GLN A 478 3.85 5.77 -11.92
C GLN A 478 4.90 6.87 -12.15
N SER A 479 4.50 8.14 -12.11
CA SER A 479 5.43 9.27 -12.29
C SER A 479 6.47 9.36 -11.17
N GLN A 480 6.08 9.10 -9.92
CA GLN A 480 6.98 9.05 -8.77
C GLN A 480 7.94 7.86 -8.85
N LEU A 481 7.40 6.70 -9.24
CA LEU A 481 8.21 5.49 -9.46
C LEU A 481 9.30 5.75 -10.50
N LEU A 482 8.95 6.33 -11.66
CA LEU A 482 9.92 6.61 -12.72
C LEU A 482 10.95 7.68 -12.32
N MET A 483 10.54 8.70 -11.55
CA MET A 483 11.45 9.69 -11.00
C MET A 483 12.48 9.05 -10.05
N MET A 484 12.03 8.20 -9.14
CA MET A 484 12.90 7.45 -8.23
C MET A 484 13.89 6.56 -9.00
N GLN A 485 13.40 5.80 -10.00
CA GLN A 485 14.23 4.96 -10.85
C GLN A 485 15.31 5.77 -11.58
N THR A 486 14.91 6.91 -12.14
CA THR A 486 15.83 7.81 -12.85
C THR A 486 16.94 8.30 -11.94
N LEU A 487 16.64 8.60 -10.66
CA LEU A 487 17.64 9.08 -9.70
C LEU A 487 18.54 7.99 -9.13
N ALA A 488 18.04 6.76 -9.00
CA ALA A 488 18.79 5.64 -8.43
C ALA A 488 19.80 5.03 -9.42
N LEU A 489 19.62 5.23 -10.73
CA LEU A 489 20.55 4.77 -11.74
C LEU A 489 21.84 5.62 -11.77
N PRO A 490 22.99 5.06 -12.19
CA PRO A 490 23.20 3.65 -12.55
C PRO A 490 23.43 2.71 -11.36
N GLN A 491 23.69 3.22 -10.15
CA GLN A 491 24.18 2.41 -9.03
C GLN A 491 23.10 1.48 -8.44
N ASN A 492 21.82 1.83 -8.59
CA ASN A 492 20.67 1.07 -8.09
C ASN A 492 20.75 0.74 -6.57
N ASN A 493 21.41 1.57 -5.76
CA ASN A 493 21.38 1.45 -4.30
C ASN A 493 20.06 2.00 -3.75
N LEU A 494 18.97 1.35 -4.13
CA LEU A 494 17.62 1.70 -3.74
C LEU A 494 17.26 0.95 -2.44
N PHE A 495 16.76 1.65 -1.44
CA PHE A 495 16.20 1.04 -0.25
C PHE A 495 14.76 1.50 -0.05
N ILE A 496 13.81 0.62 -0.38
CA ILE A 496 12.39 0.91 -0.22
C ILE A 496 11.88 0.31 1.08
N VAL A 497 11.00 1.04 1.74
CA VAL A 497 10.23 0.57 2.89
C VAL A 497 8.76 0.75 2.56
N GLY A 498 7.96 -0.27 2.79
CA GLY A 498 6.53 -0.21 2.51
C GLY A 498 5.75 -1.38 3.07
N ASP A 499 4.43 -1.32 2.90
CA ASP A 499 3.49 -2.36 3.30
C ASP A 499 2.31 -2.38 2.34
N ASP A 500 2.23 -3.42 1.51
CA ASP A 500 1.13 -3.66 0.57
C ASP A 500 -0.23 -3.77 1.27
N ASP A 501 -0.27 -4.14 2.56
CA ASP A 501 -1.49 -4.18 3.35
C ASP A 501 -1.98 -2.79 3.80
N GLN A 502 -1.15 -1.74 3.62
CA GLN A 502 -1.50 -0.35 3.95
C GLN A 502 -1.74 0.54 2.73
N MET A 503 -1.75 0.02 1.51
CA MET A 503 -2.08 0.81 0.32
C MET A 503 -3.57 1.19 0.30
N ILE A 504 -3.87 2.48 0.38
CA ILE A 504 -5.24 3.04 0.45
C ILE A 504 -5.43 4.30 -0.41
N TYR A 505 -4.52 4.53 -1.36
CA TYR A 505 -4.54 5.69 -2.26
C TYR A 505 -4.64 5.23 -3.72
N GLY A 506 -5.36 4.14 -4.00
CA GLY A 506 -5.57 3.63 -5.37
C GLY A 506 -6.19 4.68 -6.28
N TRP A 507 -7.17 5.44 -5.77
CA TRP A 507 -7.79 6.58 -6.45
C TRP A 507 -6.81 7.73 -6.80
N ARG A 508 -5.61 7.79 -6.21
CA ARG A 508 -4.53 8.73 -6.57
C ARG A 508 -3.55 8.17 -7.61
N GLY A 509 -3.88 7.02 -8.21
CA GLY A 509 -3.04 6.32 -9.17
C GLY A 509 -1.94 5.46 -8.55
N ALA A 510 -1.97 5.21 -7.24
CA ALA A 510 -1.06 4.24 -6.61
C ALA A 510 -1.46 2.81 -7.00
N LYS A 511 -0.49 1.94 -7.26
CA LYS A 511 -0.75 0.54 -7.63
C LYS A 511 0.00 -0.43 -6.73
N VAL A 512 -0.72 -1.40 -6.16
CA VAL A 512 -0.13 -2.41 -5.26
C VAL A 512 0.93 -3.25 -5.99
N GLY A 513 0.75 -3.44 -7.30
CA GLY A 513 1.72 -4.09 -8.17
C GLY A 513 3.13 -3.49 -8.08
N HIS A 514 3.28 -2.18 -7.83
CA HIS A 514 4.60 -1.56 -7.73
C HIS A 514 5.48 -2.22 -6.66
N ILE A 515 4.93 -2.44 -5.46
CA ILE A 515 5.66 -3.09 -4.36
C ILE A 515 5.72 -4.61 -4.52
N LEU A 516 4.68 -5.24 -5.07
CA LEU A 516 4.64 -6.69 -5.30
C LEU A 516 5.66 -7.12 -6.35
N ASP A 517 5.76 -6.39 -7.46
CA ASP A 517 6.64 -6.69 -8.60
C ASP A 517 8.06 -6.16 -8.41
N PHE A 518 8.40 -5.61 -7.26
CA PHE A 518 9.75 -5.11 -6.99
C PHE A 518 10.86 -6.16 -7.23
N PRO A 519 10.74 -7.43 -6.78
CA PRO A 519 11.74 -8.46 -7.06
C PRO A 519 11.79 -8.86 -8.53
N LYS A 520 10.68 -8.75 -9.27
CA LYS A 520 10.66 -8.97 -10.72
C LYS A 520 11.40 -7.86 -11.46
N ARG A 521 11.22 -6.60 -11.01
CA ARG A 521 11.85 -5.41 -11.57
C ARG A 521 13.35 -5.33 -11.26
N TYR A 522 13.75 -5.86 -10.11
CA TYR A 522 15.13 -5.86 -9.63
C TYR A 522 15.51 -7.30 -9.23
N SER A 523 15.99 -8.10 -10.19
CA SER A 523 16.25 -9.52 -10.01
C SER A 523 17.26 -9.84 -8.89
N VAL A 524 18.20 -8.93 -8.62
CA VAL A 524 19.20 -9.04 -7.54
C VAL A 524 18.74 -8.41 -6.21
N ALA A 525 17.45 -8.06 -6.09
CA ALA A 525 16.94 -7.39 -4.91
C ALA A 525 16.98 -8.28 -3.65
N LYS A 526 17.34 -7.66 -2.53
CA LYS A 526 17.25 -8.29 -1.20
C LYS A 526 15.92 -7.94 -0.57
N ASP A 527 15.19 -8.96 -0.13
CA ASP A 527 13.90 -8.81 0.55
C ASP A 527 14.02 -9.07 2.05
N PHE A 528 13.53 -8.13 2.85
CA PHE A 528 13.40 -8.28 4.30
C PHE A 528 11.95 -8.07 4.70
N THR A 529 11.39 -8.98 5.49
CA THR A 529 10.02 -8.85 6.02
C THR A 529 10.07 -8.73 7.54
N LEU A 530 9.64 -7.59 8.06
CA LEU A 530 9.50 -7.37 9.50
C LEU A 530 8.24 -8.06 9.99
N SER A 531 8.31 -8.76 11.13
CA SER A 531 7.18 -9.54 11.65
C SER A 531 6.58 -8.99 12.95
N THR A 532 7.38 -8.29 13.76
CA THR A 532 6.96 -7.86 15.09
C THR A 532 6.27 -6.49 15.04
N ASN A 533 5.03 -6.41 15.50
CA ASN A 533 4.30 -5.17 15.75
C ASN A 533 4.57 -4.68 17.17
N TYR A 534 5.23 -3.53 17.28
CA TYR A 534 5.60 -2.87 18.54
C TYR A 534 4.58 -1.83 19.02
N ARG A 535 3.58 -1.52 18.20
CA ARG A 535 2.59 -0.46 18.46
C ARG A 535 1.39 -0.99 19.23
N SER A 536 0.78 -2.07 18.76
CA SER A 536 -0.60 -2.42 19.08
C SER A 536 -0.66 -3.61 20.05
N ALA A 537 -1.70 -3.61 20.87
CA ALA A 537 -2.00 -4.68 21.80
C ALA A 537 -2.33 -6.00 21.10
N LYS A 538 -2.16 -7.11 21.82
CA LYS A 538 -2.27 -8.48 21.29
C LYS A 538 -3.59 -8.74 20.55
N LYS A 539 -4.73 -8.30 21.11
CA LYS A 539 -6.04 -8.48 20.46
C LYS A 539 -6.15 -7.69 19.15
N ILE A 540 -5.69 -6.44 19.11
CA ILE A 540 -5.76 -5.60 17.92
C ILE A 540 -4.91 -6.19 16.78
N VAL A 541 -3.68 -6.63 17.08
CA VAL A 541 -2.82 -7.29 16.08
C VAL A 541 -3.46 -8.57 15.55
N ARG A 542 -4.04 -9.39 16.44
CA ARG A 542 -4.73 -10.62 16.04
C ARG A 542 -5.93 -10.38 15.12
N HIS A 543 -6.83 -9.47 15.50
CA HIS A 543 -8.05 -9.18 14.72
C HIS A 543 -7.73 -8.52 13.38
N SER A 544 -6.80 -7.56 13.36
CA SER A 544 -6.33 -6.95 12.09
C SER A 544 -5.65 -7.95 11.16
N ARG A 545 -4.88 -8.90 11.70
CA ARG A 545 -4.28 -10.00 10.91
C ARG A 545 -5.36 -10.88 10.27
N TRP A 546 -6.40 -11.26 11.00
CA TRP A 546 -7.48 -12.08 10.45
C TRP A 546 -8.20 -11.39 9.30
N LEU A 547 -8.49 -10.10 9.45
CA LEU A 547 -9.08 -9.29 8.38
C LEU A 547 -8.19 -9.31 7.12
N ILE A 548 -6.93 -8.91 7.24
CA ILE A 548 -6.10 -8.70 6.05
C ILE A 548 -5.72 -10.00 5.32
N GLU A 549 -5.75 -11.14 6.02
CA GLU A 549 -5.53 -12.47 5.42
C GLU A 549 -6.59 -12.88 4.38
N TYR A 550 -7.74 -12.18 4.29
CA TYR A 550 -8.71 -12.38 3.21
C TYR A 550 -8.30 -11.74 1.87
N ASN A 551 -7.37 -10.78 1.86
CA ASN A 551 -6.81 -10.25 0.61
C ASN A 551 -5.91 -11.28 -0.07
N LYS A 552 -6.07 -11.45 -1.38
CA LYS A 552 -5.28 -12.35 -2.23
C LYS A 552 -4.09 -11.63 -2.85
N ASN A 553 -4.25 -10.39 -3.31
CA ASN A 553 -3.16 -9.61 -3.92
C ASN A 553 -2.30 -8.92 -2.85
N ARG A 554 -1.53 -9.73 -2.13
CA ARG A 554 -0.62 -9.29 -1.07
C ARG A 554 0.58 -10.22 -0.95
N VAL A 555 1.66 -9.74 -0.35
CA VAL A 555 2.73 -10.61 0.14
C VAL A 555 2.27 -11.27 1.43
N PRO A 556 2.31 -12.61 1.56
CA PRO A 556 2.07 -13.29 2.82
C PRO A 556 3.12 -12.88 3.86
N LYS A 557 2.65 -12.31 4.98
CA LYS A 557 3.50 -11.80 6.06
C LYS A 557 2.96 -12.27 7.41
N ASP A 558 3.83 -12.74 8.28
CA ASP A 558 3.49 -13.01 9.68
C ASP A 558 3.54 -11.70 10.48
N ILE A 559 2.41 -11.34 11.12
CA ILE A 559 2.30 -10.14 11.94
C ILE A 559 2.05 -10.56 13.39
N LEU A 560 3.09 -10.43 14.23
CA LEU A 560 3.09 -10.89 15.61
C LEU A 560 3.12 -9.68 16.55
N PRO A 561 2.30 -9.65 17.63
CA PRO A 561 2.43 -8.61 18.62
C PRO A 561 3.76 -8.77 19.36
N PHE A 562 4.35 -7.65 19.79
CA PHE A 562 5.52 -7.67 20.66
C PHE A 562 5.26 -8.55 21.90
N LYS A 563 6.26 -9.32 22.33
CA LYS A 563 6.12 -10.36 23.38
C LYS A 563 5.45 -9.81 24.65
N ASN A 564 5.86 -8.61 25.06
CA ASN A 564 5.38 -7.93 26.26
C ASN A 564 4.23 -6.94 26.00
N ALA A 565 3.61 -6.97 24.82
CA ALA A 565 2.44 -6.13 24.53
C ALA A 565 1.27 -6.47 25.47
N LYS A 566 0.51 -5.45 25.86
CA LYS A 566 -0.72 -5.61 26.63
C LYS A 566 -1.74 -6.45 25.85
N SER A 567 -2.68 -7.07 26.56
CA SER A 567 -3.79 -7.80 25.91
C SER A 567 -4.67 -6.85 25.08
N GLY A 568 -4.97 -5.67 25.64
CA GLY A 568 -5.81 -4.64 25.02
C GLY A 568 -7.29 -4.99 25.01
N VAL A 569 -8.10 -4.08 24.49
CA VAL A 569 -9.55 -4.25 24.31
C VAL A 569 -9.92 -4.12 22.83
N PHE A 570 -10.80 -5.00 22.37
CA PHE A 570 -11.38 -4.97 21.04
C PHE A 570 -12.87 -5.25 21.19
N ASN A 571 -13.70 -4.21 21.05
CA ASN A 571 -15.14 -4.27 21.23
C ASN A 571 -15.85 -3.94 19.93
N VAL A 572 -17.02 -4.56 19.73
CA VAL A 572 -17.93 -4.22 18.64
C VAL A 572 -19.29 -3.87 19.25
N TYR A 573 -19.84 -2.72 18.85
CA TYR A 573 -21.17 -2.28 19.24
C TYR A 573 -22.08 -2.19 18.01
N LEU A 574 -23.31 -2.68 18.16
CA LEU A 574 -24.30 -2.75 17.09
C LEU A 574 -25.55 -1.99 17.51
N ALA A 575 -25.94 -0.99 16.71
CA ALA A 575 -27.15 -0.19 16.93
C ALA A 575 -28.00 -0.08 15.67
N GLU A 576 -29.25 0.35 15.82
CA GLU A 576 -30.19 0.47 14.68
C GLU A 576 -29.97 1.75 13.91
N ILE A 577 -29.70 2.84 14.64
CA ILE A 577 -29.51 4.17 14.05
C ILE A 577 -28.10 4.70 14.32
N LEU A 578 -27.62 5.56 13.41
CA LEU A 578 -26.30 6.19 13.50
C LEU A 578 -26.13 7.01 14.80
N PHE A 579 -27.19 7.63 15.30
CA PHE A 579 -27.13 8.44 16.53
C PHE A 579 -26.81 7.61 17.79
N GLU A 580 -27.42 6.43 17.93
CA GLU A 580 -27.15 5.49 19.03
C GLU A 580 -25.68 5.04 19.02
N GLN A 581 -25.15 4.76 17.83
CA GLN A 581 -23.72 4.47 17.68
C GLN A 581 -22.85 5.63 18.19
N ALA A 582 -23.25 6.87 17.90
CA ALA A 582 -22.50 8.06 18.29
C ALA A 582 -22.53 8.28 19.82
N ILE A 583 -23.69 8.09 20.44
CA ILE A 583 -23.85 8.12 21.90
C ILE A 583 -22.94 7.08 22.56
N GLU A 584 -22.97 5.84 22.07
CA GLU A 584 -22.17 4.77 22.65
C GLU A 584 -20.67 5.00 22.46
N ALA A 585 -20.25 5.49 21.29
CA ALA A 585 -18.87 5.88 21.03
C ALA A 585 -18.37 6.90 22.06
N VAL A 586 -19.16 7.95 22.33
CA VAL A 586 -18.82 8.97 23.33
C VAL A 586 -18.82 8.39 24.74
N ASN A 587 -19.82 7.58 25.11
CA ASN A 587 -19.87 6.93 26.43
C ASN A 587 -18.64 6.05 26.68
N TRP A 588 -18.26 5.25 25.69
CA TRP A 588 -17.06 4.42 25.75
C TRP A 588 -15.78 5.26 25.92
N ILE A 589 -15.66 6.39 25.22
CA ILE A 589 -14.53 7.32 25.40
C ILE A 589 -14.43 7.78 26.87
N PHE A 590 -15.56 8.21 27.47
CA PHE A 590 -15.58 8.63 28.87
C PHE A 590 -15.24 7.48 29.84
N GLU A 591 -15.77 6.29 29.58
CA GLU A 591 -15.46 5.10 30.38
C GLU A 591 -13.97 4.77 30.35
N GLN A 592 -13.39 4.66 29.15
CA GLN A 592 -11.96 4.36 28.98
C GLN A 592 -11.07 5.46 29.55
N LYS A 593 -11.47 6.73 29.40
CA LYS A 593 -10.77 7.87 30.00
C LYS A 593 -10.69 7.72 31.51
N ARG A 594 -11.81 7.36 32.16
CA ARG A 594 -11.89 7.12 33.61
C ARG A 594 -11.03 5.92 34.03
N LEU A 595 -11.17 4.79 33.34
CA LEU A 595 -10.46 3.54 33.66
C LEU A 595 -8.93 3.69 33.54
N GLN A 596 -8.46 4.45 32.55
CA GLN A 596 -7.03 4.59 32.25
C GLN A 596 -6.40 5.87 32.79
N LYS A 597 -7.21 6.76 33.41
CA LYS A 597 -6.82 8.14 33.73
C LYS A 597 -6.19 8.87 32.52
N ALA A 598 -6.75 8.64 31.32
CA ALA A 598 -6.22 9.15 30.06
C ALA A 598 -6.60 10.63 29.82
N LYS A 599 -5.93 11.28 28.86
CA LYS A 599 -6.25 12.62 28.36
C LYS A 599 -7.12 12.54 27.10
N PHE A 600 -7.84 13.60 26.74
CA PHE A 600 -8.69 13.58 25.54
C PHE A 600 -7.87 13.41 24.25
N LYS A 601 -6.65 13.95 24.20
CA LYS A 601 -5.71 13.74 23.09
C LYS A 601 -5.28 12.28 22.87
N ASP A 602 -5.54 11.40 23.84
CA ASP A 602 -5.26 9.96 23.73
C ASP A 602 -6.36 9.22 22.95
N PHE A 603 -7.45 9.91 22.58
CA PHE A 603 -8.61 9.35 21.89
C PHE A 603 -8.73 9.87 20.45
N ALA A 604 -9.06 8.96 19.53
CA ALA A 604 -9.47 9.31 18.19
C ALA A 604 -10.75 8.58 17.78
N VAL A 605 -11.60 9.27 17.02
CA VAL A 605 -12.76 8.71 16.32
C VAL A 605 -12.46 8.75 14.83
N LEU A 606 -12.39 7.57 14.23
CA LEU A 606 -12.03 7.35 12.83
C LEU A 606 -13.27 6.91 12.04
N CYS A 607 -13.52 7.55 10.91
CA CYS A 607 -14.63 7.22 10.02
C CYS A 607 -14.19 7.10 8.56
N ARG A 608 -15.02 6.48 7.71
CA ARG A 608 -14.75 6.39 6.27
C ARG A 608 -14.92 7.74 5.56
N PHE A 609 -15.98 8.47 5.89
CA PHE A 609 -16.33 9.76 5.28
C PHE A 609 -16.32 10.88 6.31
N HIS A 610 -16.07 12.11 5.85
CA HIS A 610 -16.03 13.30 6.72
C HIS A 610 -17.37 13.54 7.42
N GLU A 611 -18.47 13.21 6.76
CA GLU A 611 -19.84 13.46 7.21
C GLU A 611 -20.21 12.67 8.46
N TYR A 612 -19.61 11.50 8.67
CA TYR A 612 -19.82 10.73 9.90
C TYR A 612 -19.20 11.38 11.14
N GLN A 613 -18.41 12.45 11.01
CA GLN A 613 -17.87 13.17 12.18
C GLN A 613 -18.93 14.05 12.85
N PHE A 614 -19.94 14.53 12.11
CA PHE A 614 -20.91 15.50 12.62
C PHE A 614 -21.75 15.00 13.81
N PRO A 615 -22.31 13.77 13.81
CA PRO A 615 -23.07 13.27 14.96
C PRO A 615 -22.22 13.17 16.23
N ILE A 616 -20.95 12.78 16.11
CA ILE A 616 -20.01 12.67 17.23
C ILE A 616 -19.65 14.06 17.75
N ALA A 617 -19.26 14.98 16.85
CA ALA A 617 -18.91 16.35 17.19
C ALA A 617 -20.03 17.03 17.99
N MET A 618 -21.26 16.94 17.51
CA MET A 618 -22.43 17.53 18.16
C MET A 618 -22.64 17.05 19.62
N ILE A 619 -22.44 15.76 19.89
CA ILE A 619 -22.55 15.20 21.26
C ILE A 619 -21.38 15.67 22.14
N LEU A 620 -20.20 15.87 21.56
CA LEU A 620 -19.03 16.38 22.28
C LEU A 620 -19.20 17.87 22.59
N ASP A 621 -19.68 18.66 21.63
CA ASP A 621 -20.02 20.07 21.77
C ASP A 621 -21.07 20.28 22.86
N SER A 622 -22.15 19.48 22.87
CA SER A 622 -23.19 19.55 23.90
C SER A 622 -22.66 19.23 25.31
N LYS A 623 -21.50 18.59 25.41
CA LYS A 623 -20.80 18.26 26.66
C LYS A 623 -19.62 19.19 26.96
N GLY A 624 -19.38 20.21 26.12
CA GLY A 624 -18.26 21.15 26.26
C GLY A 624 -16.88 20.50 26.12
N ILE A 625 -16.76 19.41 25.34
CA ILE A 625 -15.50 18.67 25.17
C ILE A 625 -14.80 19.11 23.90
N ALA A 626 -13.57 19.58 24.02
CA ALA A 626 -12.76 19.95 22.88
C ALA A 626 -12.50 18.75 21.94
N HIS A 627 -12.72 18.95 20.65
CA HIS A 627 -12.44 17.97 19.61
C HIS A 627 -11.88 18.63 18.35
N THR A 628 -11.58 17.82 17.33
CA THR A 628 -11.22 18.35 16.01
C THR A 628 -12.41 19.09 15.43
N PRO A 629 -12.28 20.38 15.10
CA PRO A 629 -13.41 21.15 14.60
C PRO A 629 -13.99 20.54 13.33
N VAL A 630 -15.31 20.58 13.21
CA VAL A 630 -16.04 20.11 12.02
C VAL A 630 -16.72 21.29 11.35
N ASN A 631 -16.64 21.36 10.03
CA ASN A 631 -17.23 22.45 9.27
C ASN A 631 -18.66 22.07 8.85
N TYR A 632 -19.66 22.51 9.62
CA TYR A 632 -21.07 22.24 9.34
C TYR A 632 -21.58 22.87 8.04
N HIS A 633 -21.02 24.02 7.64
CA HIS A 633 -21.28 24.61 6.32
C HIS A 633 -20.98 23.61 5.20
N LYS A 634 -19.87 22.87 5.29
CA LYS A 634 -19.52 21.85 4.29
C LYS A 634 -20.61 20.78 4.15
N LEU A 635 -21.21 20.32 5.25
CA LEU A 635 -22.33 19.35 5.21
C LEU A 635 -23.53 19.91 4.45
N PHE A 636 -23.96 21.12 4.82
CA PHE A 636 -25.16 21.73 4.25
C PHE A 636 -24.94 22.34 2.86
N SER A 637 -23.69 22.51 2.43
CA SER A 637 -23.32 22.93 1.08
C SER A 637 -23.46 21.82 0.02
N LYS A 638 -23.52 20.55 0.45
CA LYS A 638 -23.75 19.39 -0.43
C LYS A 638 -25.20 19.33 -0.90
N ASN A 639 -25.45 18.57 -1.98
CA ASN A 639 -26.79 18.51 -2.59
C ASN A 639 -27.90 18.12 -1.59
N PRO A 640 -27.75 17.05 -0.78
CA PRO A 640 -28.75 16.71 0.22
C PRO A 640 -28.98 17.78 1.28
N GLY A 641 -27.90 18.46 1.68
CA GLY A 641 -27.96 19.59 2.60
C GLY A 641 -28.80 20.74 2.06
N LYS A 642 -28.47 21.20 0.85
CA LYS A 642 -29.21 22.27 0.16
C LYS A 642 -30.64 21.88 -0.18
N ASP A 643 -30.87 20.62 -0.55
CA ASP A 643 -32.22 20.09 -0.84
C ASP A 643 -33.07 20.14 0.42
N ILE A 644 -32.62 19.54 1.53
CA ILE A 644 -33.35 19.59 2.79
C ILE A 644 -33.55 21.02 3.28
N PHE A 645 -32.55 21.91 3.15
CA PHE A 645 -32.71 23.31 3.52
C PHE A 645 -33.82 24.02 2.71
N ALA A 646 -33.86 23.83 1.39
CA ALA A 646 -34.92 24.41 0.55
C ALA A 646 -36.31 23.89 0.94
N TYR A 647 -36.44 22.59 1.19
CA TYR A 647 -37.69 22.00 1.66
C TYR A 647 -38.11 22.54 3.03
N LEU A 648 -37.20 22.61 4.00
CA LEU A 648 -37.48 23.16 5.33
C LEU A 648 -37.92 24.62 5.23
N THR A 649 -37.27 25.42 4.38
CA THR A 649 -37.62 26.83 4.19
C THR A 649 -39.04 26.98 3.66
N VAL A 650 -39.39 26.27 2.59
CA VAL A 650 -40.75 26.34 2.01
C VAL A 650 -41.81 25.79 2.95
N ILE A 651 -41.48 24.76 3.75
CA ILE A 651 -42.46 24.11 4.65
C ILE A 651 -42.71 24.93 5.93
N LEU A 652 -41.65 25.46 6.54
CA LEU A 652 -41.73 26.17 7.83
C LEU A 652 -41.97 27.67 7.65
N PHE A 653 -41.41 28.26 6.59
CA PHE A 653 -41.45 29.70 6.32
C PHE A 653 -41.84 29.98 4.86
N PRO A 654 -43.02 29.51 4.40
CA PRO A 654 -43.43 29.62 2.99
C PRO A 654 -43.41 31.06 2.46
N GLN A 655 -43.75 32.03 3.31
CA GLN A 655 -43.80 33.46 2.94
C GLN A 655 -42.41 34.12 2.86
N ASP A 656 -41.40 33.54 3.53
CA ASP A 656 -40.01 34.03 3.50
C ASP A 656 -39.15 33.29 2.47
N ALA A 657 -39.69 32.24 1.85
CA ALA A 657 -38.99 31.47 0.82
C ALA A 657 -38.79 32.31 -0.45
N LYS A 658 -37.59 32.18 -1.05
CA LYS A 658 -37.19 32.90 -2.27
C LYS A 658 -37.28 31.99 -3.49
N GLU A 659 -37.21 32.60 -4.68
CA GLU A 659 -37.21 31.92 -5.99
C GLU A 659 -36.24 30.73 -6.04
N GLU A 660 -35.05 30.85 -5.44
CA GLU A 660 -34.05 29.77 -5.42
C GLU A 660 -34.52 28.51 -4.66
N HIS A 661 -35.30 28.67 -3.58
CA HIS A 661 -35.85 27.54 -2.81
C HIS A 661 -36.92 26.82 -3.63
N PHE A 662 -37.86 27.55 -4.23
CA PHE A 662 -38.88 26.99 -5.11
C PHE A 662 -38.27 26.28 -6.32
N SER A 663 -37.30 26.93 -6.97
CA SER A 663 -36.57 26.38 -8.10
C SER A 663 -35.89 25.06 -7.74
N ARG A 664 -35.31 24.97 -6.54
CA ARG A 664 -34.62 23.76 -6.07
C ARG A 664 -35.59 22.62 -5.77
N ILE A 665 -36.66 22.84 -4.98
CA ILE A 665 -37.62 21.76 -4.66
C ILE A 665 -38.37 21.25 -5.89
N LEU A 666 -38.62 22.12 -6.88
CA LEU A 666 -39.23 21.71 -8.13
C LEU A 666 -38.29 20.83 -8.95
N LYS A 667 -36.99 21.14 -9.01
CA LYS A 667 -35.99 20.38 -9.79
C LYS A 667 -35.44 19.15 -9.09
N ARG A 668 -35.53 19.07 -7.76
CA ARG A 668 -34.94 18.00 -6.95
C ARG A 668 -36.00 17.50 -5.96
N PRO A 669 -36.61 16.33 -6.20
CA PRO A 669 -36.15 15.24 -7.08
C PRO A 669 -36.71 15.21 -8.52
N ASN A 670 -37.57 16.15 -8.93
CA ASN A 670 -38.28 16.01 -10.21
C ASN A 670 -37.44 16.43 -11.43
N LYS A 671 -37.33 15.54 -12.42
CA LYS A 671 -36.61 15.80 -13.69
C LYS A 671 -37.51 16.25 -14.85
N TYR A 672 -38.83 16.24 -14.64
CA TYR A 672 -39.82 16.45 -15.71
C TYR A 672 -40.42 17.86 -15.76
N PHE A 673 -40.13 18.73 -14.79
CA PHE A 673 -40.54 20.14 -14.84
C PHE A 673 -39.58 20.95 -15.72
N THR A 674 -40.15 21.69 -16.68
CA THR A 674 -39.37 22.51 -17.61
C THR A 674 -38.83 23.76 -16.93
N ASN A 675 -37.69 24.28 -17.39
CA ASN A 675 -37.12 25.53 -16.85
C ASN A 675 -38.09 26.71 -16.95
N LYS A 676 -38.93 26.77 -18.01
CA LYS A 676 -39.96 27.80 -18.19
C LYS A 676 -41.05 27.73 -17.13
N LEU A 677 -41.43 26.53 -16.70
CA LEU A 677 -42.40 26.34 -15.63
C LEU A 677 -41.79 26.69 -14.27
N VAL A 678 -40.58 26.21 -14.00
CA VAL A 678 -39.88 26.45 -12.73
C VAL A 678 -39.67 27.94 -12.47
N ALA A 679 -39.33 28.73 -13.50
CA ALA A 679 -39.12 30.18 -13.39
C ALA A 679 -40.37 31.00 -13.04
N GLN A 680 -41.57 30.38 -13.04
CA GLN A 680 -42.81 31.06 -12.66
C GLN A 680 -43.03 31.08 -11.14
N ALA A 681 -42.45 30.13 -10.39
CA ALA A 681 -42.57 30.08 -8.93
C ALA A 681 -41.52 30.97 -8.26
N LYS A 682 -41.92 32.20 -7.94
CA LYS A 682 -41.06 33.22 -7.30
C LYS A 682 -41.30 33.33 -5.80
N ASP A 683 -42.53 33.06 -5.38
CA ASP A 683 -43.06 33.16 -4.03
C ASP A 683 -44.09 32.04 -3.80
N TRP A 684 -44.68 31.98 -2.59
CA TRP A 684 -45.64 30.93 -2.24
C TRP A 684 -46.90 30.94 -3.12
N ASP A 685 -47.44 32.11 -3.41
CA ASP A 685 -48.69 32.22 -4.16
C ASP A 685 -48.49 31.78 -5.62
N SER A 686 -47.45 32.29 -6.28
CA SER A 686 -47.08 31.87 -7.63
C SER A 686 -46.67 30.38 -7.70
N PHE A 687 -46.11 29.81 -6.64
CA PHE A 687 -45.84 28.37 -6.53
C PHE A 687 -47.15 27.54 -6.50
N VAL A 688 -48.14 27.95 -5.71
CA VAL A 688 -49.44 27.25 -5.61
C VAL A 688 -50.26 27.38 -6.91
N GLU A 689 -50.10 28.51 -7.62
CA GLU A 689 -50.74 28.79 -8.91
C GLU A 689 -50.10 28.05 -10.09
N LEU A 690 -48.93 27.43 -9.94
CA LEU A 690 -48.26 26.70 -11.05
C LEU A 690 -49.16 25.64 -11.71
N LYS A 691 -50.08 25.04 -10.95
CA LYS A 691 -51.06 24.06 -11.46
C LYS A 691 -52.02 24.66 -12.49
N GLU A 692 -52.14 25.99 -12.54
CA GLU A 692 -53.04 26.75 -13.41
C GLU A 692 -52.31 27.31 -14.64
N SER A 693 -50.99 27.12 -14.75
CA SER A 693 -50.19 27.66 -15.86
C SER A 693 -50.73 27.27 -17.24
N GLU A 694 -50.80 28.25 -18.14
CA GLU A 694 -51.26 28.07 -19.52
C GLU A 694 -50.27 27.21 -20.33
N GLY A 695 -50.80 26.35 -21.21
CA GLY A 695 -50.00 25.52 -22.11
C GLY A 695 -49.32 24.30 -21.46
N LEU A 696 -49.69 23.92 -20.23
CA LEU A 696 -49.27 22.66 -19.63
C LEU A 696 -50.06 21.47 -20.18
N GLU A 697 -49.34 20.45 -20.65
CA GLU A 697 -49.87 19.12 -20.97
C GLU A 697 -50.57 18.50 -19.74
N ASP A 698 -51.69 17.79 -19.92
CA ASP A 698 -52.54 17.29 -18.82
C ASP A 698 -51.78 16.45 -17.79
N TRP A 699 -50.92 15.53 -18.25
CA TRP A 699 -50.11 14.70 -17.36
C TRP A 699 -49.09 15.53 -16.55
N ARG A 700 -48.57 16.64 -17.11
CA ARG A 700 -47.69 17.56 -16.36
C ARG A 700 -48.48 18.34 -15.33
N ARG A 701 -49.68 18.81 -15.70
CA ARG A 701 -50.58 19.52 -14.79
C ARG A 701 -50.95 18.66 -13.58
N GLU A 702 -51.25 17.38 -13.81
CA GLU A 702 -51.52 16.40 -12.74
C GLU A 702 -50.30 16.26 -11.81
N ASN A 703 -49.09 16.08 -12.35
CA ASN A 703 -47.87 15.95 -11.55
C ASN A 703 -47.55 17.22 -10.73
N VAL A 704 -47.71 18.41 -11.31
CA VAL A 704 -47.55 19.69 -10.60
C VAL A 704 -48.57 19.79 -9.46
N THR A 705 -49.83 19.47 -9.74
CA THR A 705 -50.92 19.50 -8.75
C THR A 705 -50.64 18.55 -7.58
N ASN A 706 -50.21 17.32 -7.89
CA ASN A 706 -49.83 16.33 -6.88
C ASN A 706 -48.63 16.80 -6.03
N PHE A 707 -47.61 17.39 -6.66
CA PHE A 707 -46.44 17.91 -5.97
C PHE A 707 -46.79 19.05 -5.00
N ILE A 708 -47.57 20.04 -5.47
CA ILE A 708 -48.03 21.16 -4.63
C ILE A 708 -48.89 20.64 -3.48
N SER A 709 -49.82 19.70 -3.74
CA SER A 709 -50.67 19.10 -2.71
C SER A 709 -49.87 18.44 -1.59
N LYS A 710 -48.77 17.73 -1.93
CA LYS A 710 -47.84 17.15 -0.95
C LYS A 710 -47.16 18.23 -0.11
N ILE A 711 -46.62 19.28 -0.74
CA ILE A 711 -45.98 20.41 -0.02
C ILE A 711 -46.98 21.11 0.90
N SER A 712 -48.16 21.50 0.41
CA SER A 712 -49.21 22.11 1.23
C SER A 712 -49.71 21.18 2.34
N GLY A 713 -49.68 19.87 2.11
CA GLY A 713 -49.92 18.85 3.13
C GLY A 713 -48.87 18.89 4.25
N LEU A 714 -47.59 18.97 3.90
CA LEU A 714 -46.48 19.07 4.85
C LEU A 714 -46.50 20.39 5.62
N VAL A 715 -46.75 21.53 4.97
CA VAL A 715 -46.91 22.85 5.62
C VAL A 715 -47.95 22.79 6.75
N ARG A 716 -49.13 22.21 6.49
CA ARG A 716 -50.19 22.07 7.51
C ARG A 716 -49.82 21.13 8.67
N LYS A 717 -48.98 20.13 8.39
CA LYS A 717 -48.61 19.06 9.35
C LYS A 717 -47.32 19.35 10.11
N ALA A 718 -46.49 20.29 9.64
CA ALA A 718 -45.15 20.52 10.17
C ALA A 718 -45.15 20.89 11.67
N THR A 719 -46.07 21.75 12.10
CA THR A 719 -46.15 22.21 13.50
C THR A 719 -46.96 21.29 14.41
N SER A 720 -47.78 20.38 13.85
CA SER A 720 -48.73 19.53 14.59
C SER A 720 -48.33 18.06 14.63
N VAL A 721 -48.12 17.44 13.47
CA VAL A 721 -47.85 15.99 13.31
C VAL A 721 -46.35 15.71 13.25
N PHE A 722 -45.61 16.53 12.50
CA PHE A 722 -44.16 16.42 12.35
C PHE A 722 -43.43 17.43 13.23
N ASN A 723 -43.88 17.53 14.48
CA ASN A 723 -43.42 18.52 15.46
C ASN A 723 -41.97 18.35 15.94
N SER A 724 -41.24 17.35 15.43
CA SER A 724 -39.81 17.19 15.67
C SER A 724 -39.02 17.16 14.36
N PRO A 725 -37.78 17.70 14.34
CA PRO A 725 -37.03 17.89 13.10
C PRO A 725 -36.73 16.58 12.37
N SER A 726 -36.35 15.53 13.11
CA SER A 726 -36.07 14.22 12.51
C SER A 726 -37.31 13.61 11.83
N LYS A 727 -38.51 13.79 12.41
CA LYS A 727 -39.76 13.34 11.79
C LYS A 727 -40.08 14.12 10.52
N LEU A 728 -39.88 15.44 10.55
CA LEU A 728 -40.10 16.29 9.38
C LEU A 728 -39.14 15.96 8.23
N VAL A 729 -37.85 15.81 8.51
CA VAL A 729 -36.84 15.40 7.51
C VAL A 729 -37.16 14.01 6.95
N THR A 730 -37.63 13.07 7.78
CA THR A 730 -38.06 11.74 7.34
C THR A 730 -39.28 11.83 6.43
N ALA A 731 -40.29 12.62 6.81
CA ALA A 731 -41.51 12.82 6.01
C ALA A 731 -41.19 13.45 4.64
N ILE A 732 -40.30 14.45 4.59
CA ILE A 732 -39.79 15.02 3.34
C ILE A 732 -39.10 13.94 2.50
N SER A 733 -38.23 13.15 3.11
CA SER A 733 -37.47 12.10 2.43
C SER A 733 -38.38 11.04 1.79
N GLU A 734 -39.43 10.62 2.50
CA GLU A 734 -40.38 9.58 2.07
C GLU A 734 -41.41 10.09 1.06
N GLU A 735 -42.02 11.26 1.27
CA GLU A 735 -43.05 11.82 0.38
C GLU A 735 -42.53 12.10 -1.03
N PHE A 736 -41.25 12.44 -1.15
CA PHE A 736 -40.60 12.77 -2.42
C PHE A 736 -39.65 11.65 -2.92
N ASP A 737 -39.58 10.50 -2.24
CA ASP A 737 -38.74 9.36 -2.60
C ASP A 737 -37.28 9.76 -2.91
N PHE A 738 -36.70 10.54 -2.00
CA PHE A 738 -35.31 10.99 -2.12
C PHE A 738 -34.34 9.81 -2.21
N LYS A 739 -34.71 8.67 -1.62
CA LYS A 739 -33.93 7.44 -1.73
C LYS A 739 -33.75 7.04 -3.19
N LYS A 740 -34.84 6.81 -3.91
CA LYS A 740 -34.80 6.43 -5.32
C LYS A 740 -34.12 7.50 -6.18
N PHE A 741 -34.40 8.77 -5.89
CA PHE A 741 -33.80 9.88 -6.63
C PHE A 741 -32.27 9.86 -6.57
N TYR A 742 -31.68 9.75 -5.37
CA TYR A 742 -30.24 9.70 -5.21
C TYR A 742 -29.63 8.38 -5.70
N GLU A 743 -30.34 7.25 -5.60
CA GLU A 743 -29.91 6.00 -6.24
C GLU A 743 -29.80 6.12 -7.76
N ASP A 744 -30.68 6.89 -8.40
CA ASP A 744 -30.65 7.15 -9.84
C ASP A 744 -29.63 8.23 -10.26
N GLU A 745 -29.29 9.17 -9.37
CA GLU A 745 -28.19 10.11 -9.60
C GLU A 745 -26.81 9.46 -9.41
N ALA A 746 -26.67 8.58 -8.41
CA ALA A 746 -25.40 7.90 -8.09
C ALA A 746 -24.89 7.00 -9.22
N LYS A 747 -25.76 6.46 -10.08
CA LYS A 747 -25.37 5.67 -11.27
C LYS A 747 -24.56 6.46 -12.30
N LYS A 748 -24.37 7.76 -12.11
CA LYS A 748 -23.69 8.68 -13.04
C LYS A 748 -22.42 9.33 -12.48
N ALA A 749 -22.07 9.08 -11.21
CA ALA A 749 -20.95 9.73 -10.54
C ALA A 749 -20.00 8.69 -9.92
N ASP A 750 -18.76 8.63 -10.40
CA ASP A 750 -17.67 7.77 -9.90
C ASP A 750 -16.83 8.46 -8.80
N GLU A 751 -17.44 9.28 -7.95
CA GLU A 751 -16.70 9.97 -6.88
C GLU A 751 -16.52 9.08 -5.63
N VAL A 752 -15.27 8.65 -5.38
CA VAL A 752 -14.88 7.71 -4.30
C VAL A 752 -14.54 8.42 -2.96
N GLU A 753 -14.38 9.75 -2.97
CA GLU A 753 -13.91 10.52 -1.82
C GLU A 753 -15.01 10.94 -0.82
N ASP A 754 -16.17 11.33 -1.33
CA ASP A 754 -17.27 11.86 -0.51
C ASP A 754 -18.30 10.78 -0.16
N ALA A 755 -19.03 11.00 0.94
CA ALA A 755 -20.17 10.16 1.29
C ALA A 755 -21.23 10.21 0.17
N SER A 756 -21.90 9.09 -0.08
CA SER A 756 -23.05 9.08 -1.00
C SER A 756 -24.11 10.07 -0.53
N ASP A 757 -24.87 10.66 -1.45
CA ASP A 757 -25.92 11.61 -1.09
C ASP A 757 -26.94 11.02 -0.09
N LEU A 758 -27.21 9.72 -0.17
CA LEU A 758 -28.01 8.98 0.82
C LEU A 758 -27.38 8.97 2.21
N THR A 759 -26.07 8.76 2.27
CA THR A 759 -25.30 8.80 3.52
C THR A 759 -25.36 10.18 4.14
N ILE A 760 -25.20 11.23 3.33
CA ILE A 760 -25.31 12.63 3.79
C ILE A 760 -26.73 12.90 4.34
N LEU A 761 -27.77 12.45 3.63
CA LEU A 761 -29.15 12.57 4.09
C LEU A 761 -29.40 11.86 5.43
N GLU A 762 -28.83 10.67 5.62
CA GLU A 762 -28.89 9.95 6.89
C GLU A 762 -28.19 10.71 8.02
N VAL A 763 -27.02 11.32 7.74
CA VAL A 763 -26.31 12.18 8.69
C VAL A 763 -27.14 13.40 9.06
N ILE A 764 -27.79 14.06 8.09
CA ILE A 764 -28.69 15.21 8.34
C ILE A 764 -29.87 14.78 9.22
N ARG A 765 -30.52 13.65 8.90
CA ARG A 765 -31.62 13.10 9.72
C ARG A 765 -31.17 12.80 11.15
N THR A 766 -29.93 12.32 11.30
CA THR A 766 -29.30 12.03 12.58
C THR A 766 -29.05 13.31 13.38
N LEU A 767 -28.51 14.36 12.75
CA LEU A 767 -28.32 15.66 13.39
C LEU A 767 -29.68 16.26 13.80
N ALA A 768 -30.69 16.17 12.93
CA ALA A 768 -32.04 16.64 13.23
C ALA A 768 -32.66 15.97 14.47
N SER A 769 -32.21 14.76 14.85
CA SER A 769 -32.72 14.05 16.04
C SER A 769 -32.28 14.63 17.38
N SER A 770 -31.28 15.51 17.41
CA SER A 770 -30.83 16.17 18.64
C SER A 770 -31.56 17.47 18.95
N PHE A 771 -32.42 17.95 18.05
CA PHE A 771 -33.14 19.21 18.18
C PHE A 771 -34.58 18.96 18.64
N GLY A 772 -35.09 19.79 19.54
CA GLY A 772 -36.42 19.64 20.11
C GLY A 772 -37.53 20.14 19.18
N ARG A 773 -37.26 21.21 18.42
CA ARG A 773 -38.25 21.90 17.56
C ARG A 773 -37.71 22.15 16.16
N ASN A 774 -38.62 22.19 15.17
CA ASN A 774 -38.31 22.41 13.76
C ASN A 774 -37.60 23.75 13.52
N GLU A 775 -38.03 24.79 14.22
CA GLU A 775 -37.47 26.14 14.09
C GLU A 775 -36.02 26.19 14.59
N GLU A 776 -35.70 25.48 15.68
CA GLU A 776 -34.32 25.42 16.22
C GLU A 776 -33.37 24.74 15.23
N PHE A 777 -33.81 23.64 14.61
CA PHE A 777 -33.01 22.97 13.59
C PHE A 777 -32.88 23.84 12.33
N TYR A 778 -33.95 24.49 11.89
CA TYR A 778 -33.90 25.41 10.75
C TYR A 778 -32.91 26.56 10.99
N GLU A 779 -32.97 27.23 12.14
CA GLU A 779 -32.03 28.30 12.49
C GLU A 779 -30.58 27.81 12.49
N TYR A 780 -30.35 26.59 12.98
CA TYR A 780 -29.03 25.96 12.95
C TYR A 780 -28.53 25.74 11.52
N VAL A 781 -29.36 25.17 10.64
CA VAL A 781 -29.02 24.94 9.22
C VAL A 781 -28.82 26.28 8.51
N TYR A 782 -29.69 27.25 8.74
CA TYR A 782 -29.62 28.58 8.15
C TYR A 782 -28.29 29.27 8.48
N LYS A 783 -27.92 29.28 9.77
CA LYS A 783 -26.62 29.82 10.23
C LYS A 783 -25.45 29.05 9.61
N ALA A 784 -25.50 27.72 9.59
CA ALA A 784 -24.46 26.91 8.98
C ALA A 784 -24.27 27.19 7.48
N ILE A 785 -25.30 27.66 6.75
CA ILE A 785 -25.20 27.98 5.32
C ILE A 785 -24.76 29.44 5.07
N HIS A 786 -25.18 30.39 5.92
CA HIS A 786 -25.05 31.82 5.62
C HIS A 786 -24.06 32.58 6.50
N ASP A 787 -23.57 31.98 7.58
CA ASP A 787 -22.66 32.63 8.51
C ASP A 787 -21.23 32.12 8.30
N ASP A 788 -20.38 32.96 7.68
CA ASP A 788 -18.95 32.66 7.51
C ASP A 788 -18.21 32.52 8.86
N SER A 789 -18.80 33.01 9.98
CA SER A 789 -18.22 32.80 11.32
C SER A 789 -18.38 31.37 11.85
N PHE A 790 -19.12 30.49 11.15
CA PHE A 790 -19.06 29.03 11.34
C PHE A 790 -17.76 28.41 10.79
N GLU A 791 -16.86 29.22 10.21
CA GLU A 791 -15.50 28.78 9.91
C GLU A 791 -14.76 28.34 11.17
N VAL A 792 -14.02 27.24 10.99
CA VAL A 792 -13.26 26.57 12.05
C VAL A 792 -12.24 27.53 12.65
N VAL A 793 -12.50 28.02 13.87
CA VAL A 793 -11.44 28.56 14.71
C VAL A 793 -10.66 27.37 15.26
N GLU A 794 -9.44 27.16 14.77
CA GLU A 794 -8.51 26.21 15.38
C GLU A 794 -8.15 26.72 16.77
N ASP A 795 -8.89 26.25 17.77
CA ASP A 795 -8.58 26.55 19.15
C ASP A 795 -7.24 25.90 19.53
N ALA A 796 -6.36 26.67 20.17
CA ALA A 796 -4.99 26.25 20.51
C ALA A 796 -4.94 25.15 21.62
N GLN A 797 -6.09 24.60 21.99
CA GLN A 797 -6.19 23.55 23.00
C GLN A 797 -5.49 22.26 22.54
N THR A 798 -4.53 21.83 23.35
CA THR A 798 -3.71 20.65 23.07
C THR A 798 -4.33 19.34 23.55
N ASP A 799 -5.33 19.39 24.45
CA ASP A 799 -6.05 18.22 24.97
C ASP A 799 -7.44 18.09 24.36
N LYS A 800 -7.51 17.60 23.11
CA LYS A 800 -8.75 17.45 22.36
C LYS A 800 -8.92 16.05 21.76
N ILE A 801 -10.15 15.58 21.61
CA ILE A 801 -10.44 14.32 20.91
C ILE A 801 -10.19 14.51 19.41
N GLN A 802 -9.45 13.58 18.79
CA GLN A 802 -9.21 13.65 17.35
C GLN A 802 -10.39 13.06 16.58
N LEU A 803 -11.09 13.86 15.77
CA LEU A 803 -12.01 13.36 14.74
C LEU A 803 -11.27 13.38 13.40
N ALA A 804 -11.35 12.28 12.64
CA ALA A 804 -10.59 12.17 11.40
C ALA A 804 -11.14 11.08 10.48
N THR A 805 -10.93 11.23 9.17
CA THR A 805 -11.11 10.12 8.25
C THR A 805 -9.95 9.14 8.34
N ILE A 806 -10.18 7.86 8.07
CA ILE A 806 -9.13 6.83 8.11
C ILE A 806 -7.94 7.21 7.24
N HIS A 807 -8.18 7.67 6.01
CA HIS A 807 -7.14 8.14 5.08
C HIS A 807 -6.23 9.22 5.70
N SER A 808 -6.82 10.23 6.35
CA SER A 808 -6.08 11.34 6.97
C SER A 808 -5.25 10.95 8.21
N THR A 809 -5.49 9.75 8.76
CA THR A 809 -4.77 9.23 9.93
C THR A 809 -3.65 8.24 9.60
N LYS A 810 -3.44 7.94 8.31
CA LYS A 810 -2.30 7.13 7.90
C LYS A 810 -0.99 7.74 8.42
N GLY A 811 -0.16 6.90 9.03
CA GLY A 811 1.07 7.33 9.72
C GLY A 811 0.87 7.88 11.14
N LYS A 812 -0.36 8.12 11.60
CA LYS A 812 -0.67 8.45 13.01
C LYS A 812 -0.98 7.17 13.82
N GLU A 813 -1.04 7.31 15.13
CA GLU A 813 -1.40 6.26 16.08
C GLU A 813 -2.02 6.90 17.33
N PHE A 814 -2.98 6.21 17.96
CA PHE A 814 -3.71 6.72 19.12
C PHE A 814 -3.88 5.62 20.16
N LYS A 815 -3.86 6.01 21.43
CA LYS A 815 -3.99 5.05 22.54
C LYS A 815 -5.32 4.30 22.48
N ASN A 816 -6.39 5.06 22.28
CA ASN A 816 -7.77 4.60 22.23
C ASN A 816 -8.41 5.06 20.92
N VAL A 817 -9.01 4.13 20.18
CA VAL A 817 -9.64 4.43 18.89
C VAL A 817 -11.10 3.95 18.89
N VAL A 818 -11.99 4.78 18.38
CA VAL A 818 -13.30 4.37 17.92
C VAL A 818 -13.26 4.33 16.39
N TYR A 819 -13.48 3.16 15.79
CA TYR A 819 -13.85 3.05 14.37
C TYR A 819 -15.36 3.23 14.30
N PHE A 820 -15.79 4.41 13.86
CA PHE A 820 -17.18 4.81 13.84
C PHE A 820 -17.86 4.42 12.52
N ASN A 821 -19.01 3.76 12.65
CA ASN A 821 -19.94 3.37 11.59
C ASN A 821 -19.32 2.49 10.48
N LEU A 822 -18.78 1.33 10.85
CA LEU A 822 -18.33 0.32 9.90
C LEU A 822 -19.52 -0.39 9.24
N THR A 823 -19.96 0.11 8.09
CA THR A 823 -21.09 -0.43 7.33
C THR A 823 -20.64 -1.11 6.03
N GLU A 824 -21.51 -1.93 5.43
CA GLU A 824 -21.29 -2.44 4.08
C GLU A 824 -21.49 -1.30 3.07
N ASN A 825 -20.68 -1.26 2.02
CA ASN A 825 -20.87 -0.27 0.96
C ASN A 825 -22.16 -0.55 0.19
N ASP A 826 -22.90 0.50 -0.18
CA ASP A 826 -24.17 0.37 -0.89
C ASP A 826 -24.01 -0.16 -2.33
N GLY A 827 -22.78 -0.18 -2.87
CA GLY A 827 -22.45 -0.66 -4.21
C GLY A 827 -21.84 -2.07 -4.25
N LYS A 828 -21.99 -2.76 -5.38
CA LYS A 828 -21.25 -4.00 -5.67
C LYS A 828 -19.80 -3.64 -6.00
N LEU A 829 -18.92 -3.75 -5.01
CA LEU A 829 -17.49 -3.64 -5.24
C LEU A 829 -16.97 -4.84 -6.03
N SER A 830 -16.09 -4.57 -7.00
CA SER A 830 -15.23 -5.58 -7.62
C SER A 830 -14.26 -6.17 -6.59
N ASP A 831 -13.66 -7.33 -6.91
CA ASP A 831 -12.68 -7.96 -6.03
C ASP A 831 -11.50 -7.02 -5.66
N PRO A 832 -10.88 -6.27 -6.60
CA PRO A 832 -9.84 -5.29 -6.27
C PRO A 832 -10.30 -4.16 -5.35
N GLU A 833 -11.48 -3.58 -5.60
CA GLU A 833 -12.05 -2.51 -4.77
C GLU A 833 -12.38 -3.02 -3.36
N LEU A 834 -12.89 -4.25 -3.26
CA LEU A 834 -13.14 -4.88 -1.98
C LEU A 834 -11.84 -5.11 -1.19
N GLU A 835 -10.76 -5.52 -1.87
CA GLU A 835 -9.45 -5.64 -1.23
C GLU A 835 -8.90 -4.29 -0.76
N GLU A 836 -9.10 -3.21 -1.51
CA GLU A 836 -8.70 -1.86 -1.11
C GLU A 836 -9.50 -1.37 0.09
N GLU A 837 -10.83 -1.49 0.09
CA GLU A 837 -11.67 -1.13 1.24
C GLU A 837 -11.34 -1.98 2.48
N ARG A 838 -10.90 -3.23 2.28
CA ARG A 838 -10.36 -4.07 3.37
C ARG A 838 -9.04 -3.52 3.92
N ARG A 839 -8.14 -3.00 3.06
CA ARG A 839 -6.92 -2.29 3.49
C ARG A 839 -7.27 -1.01 4.25
N VAL A 840 -8.30 -0.26 3.82
CA VAL A 840 -8.82 0.91 4.57
C VAL A 840 -9.27 0.48 5.96
N CYS A 841 -10.07 -0.59 6.08
CA CYS A 841 -10.48 -1.12 7.36
C CYS A 841 -9.28 -1.55 8.23
N TYR A 842 -8.31 -2.27 7.65
CA TYR A 842 -7.06 -2.67 8.30
C TYR A 842 -6.26 -1.47 8.82
N VAL A 843 -6.11 -0.41 8.03
CA VAL A 843 -5.41 0.81 8.45
C VAL A 843 -6.11 1.45 9.65
N GLY A 844 -7.45 1.57 9.61
CA GLY A 844 -8.25 2.13 10.71
C GLY A 844 -8.09 1.35 12.01
N VAL A 845 -8.18 0.01 11.96
CA VAL A 845 -8.00 -0.88 13.12
C VAL A 845 -6.57 -0.78 13.69
N THR A 846 -5.56 -0.72 12.82
CA THR A 846 -4.14 -0.67 13.23
C THR A 846 -3.65 0.71 13.67
N ARG A 847 -4.53 1.72 13.72
CA ARG A 847 -4.23 3.00 14.38
C ARG A 847 -4.30 2.90 15.91
N ALA A 848 -5.02 1.89 16.42
CA ALA A 848 -5.19 1.68 17.85
C ALA A 848 -3.95 1.03 18.50
N ILE A 849 -3.47 1.63 19.58
CA ILE A 849 -2.36 1.09 20.40
C ILE A 849 -2.93 0.12 21.45
N GLU A 850 -3.86 0.55 22.29
CA GLU A 850 -4.33 -0.28 23.42
C GLU A 850 -5.77 -0.77 23.27
N ASN A 851 -6.69 0.13 22.89
CA ASN A 851 -8.12 -0.16 22.91
C ASN A 851 -8.80 0.30 21.64
N LEU A 852 -9.68 -0.55 21.12
CA LEU A 852 -10.48 -0.31 19.93
C LEU A 852 -11.94 -0.62 20.19
N LEU A 853 -12.82 0.32 19.89
CA LEU A 853 -14.24 0.11 19.71
C LEU A 853 -14.58 0.24 18.23
N ILE A 854 -15.35 -0.70 17.68
CA ILE A 854 -15.96 -0.57 16.36
C ILE A 854 -17.47 -0.42 16.54
N THR A 855 -18.08 0.61 15.98
CA THR A 855 -19.54 0.72 15.91
C THR A 855 -20.03 0.36 14.51
N SER A 856 -21.18 -0.29 14.40
CA SER A 856 -21.79 -0.66 13.12
C SER A 856 -23.32 -0.69 13.22
N PRO A 857 -24.05 -0.49 12.12
CA PRO A 857 -25.50 -0.72 12.09
C PRO A 857 -25.86 -2.21 12.26
N LYS A 858 -27.08 -2.52 12.71
CA LYS A 858 -27.58 -3.90 12.85
C LYS A 858 -27.99 -4.54 11.51
N GLU A 859 -28.59 -3.78 10.60
CA GLU A 859 -29.17 -4.34 9.36
C GLU A 859 -28.18 -4.34 8.18
N LYS A 860 -27.30 -3.33 8.09
CA LYS A 860 -26.26 -3.20 7.05
C LYS A 860 -24.84 -3.41 7.58
N LYS A 861 -24.62 -4.51 8.30
CA LYS A 861 -23.30 -4.85 8.88
C LYS A 861 -22.29 -5.06 7.76
N SER A 862 -21.13 -4.42 7.89
CA SER A 862 -20.00 -4.73 7.01
C SER A 862 -19.56 -6.19 7.16
N ARG A 863 -19.31 -6.87 6.05
CA ARG A 863 -18.68 -8.21 6.03
C ARG A 863 -17.35 -8.22 6.81
N PHE A 864 -16.63 -7.11 6.83
CA PHE A 864 -15.34 -6.97 7.50
C PHE A 864 -15.44 -7.21 9.00
N LEU A 865 -16.61 -7.02 9.62
CA LEU A 865 -16.82 -7.40 11.03
C LEU A 865 -16.64 -8.91 11.24
N SER A 866 -17.17 -9.72 10.32
CA SER A 866 -17.03 -11.17 10.40
C SER A 866 -15.58 -11.60 10.17
N GLU A 867 -14.90 -10.97 9.21
CA GLU A 867 -13.49 -11.22 8.88
C GLU A 867 -12.54 -10.79 10.02
N LEU A 868 -12.86 -9.71 10.74
CA LEU A 868 -12.15 -9.26 11.94
C LEU A 868 -12.32 -10.22 13.12
N LEU A 869 -13.46 -10.91 13.22
CA LEU A 869 -13.79 -11.77 14.37
C LEU A 869 -13.50 -13.26 14.11
N ARG A 870 -13.22 -13.66 12.87
CA ARG A 870 -13.01 -15.06 12.48
C ARG A 870 -11.66 -15.26 11.81
N ASN A 871 -10.88 -16.19 12.34
CA ASN A 871 -9.64 -16.63 11.73
C ASN A 871 -9.93 -17.34 10.39
N PRO A 872 -9.41 -16.86 9.24
CA PRO A 872 -9.69 -17.44 7.92
C PRO A 872 -9.18 -18.88 7.76
N LYS A 873 -8.14 -19.28 8.51
CA LYS A 873 -7.65 -20.68 8.51
C LYS A 873 -8.69 -21.65 9.11
N PHE A 874 -9.50 -21.18 10.07
CA PHE A 874 -10.57 -21.94 10.71
C PHE A 874 -11.92 -21.83 9.98
N ASP A 875 -12.06 -20.93 9.01
CA ASP A 875 -13.27 -20.85 8.17
C ASP A 875 -13.24 -21.91 7.06
N LYS A 876 -12.04 -22.22 6.54
CA LYS A 876 -11.82 -23.30 5.55
C LYS A 876 -11.86 -24.72 6.16
N THR A 877 -11.76 -24.81 7.48
CA THR A 877 -11.74 -26.07 8.23
C THR A 877 -13.03 -26.09 9.04
N THR A 878 -14.01 -26.96 8.73
CA THR A 878 -15.30 -26.92 9.44
C THR A 878 -15.06 -26.90 10.96
N LEU A 879 -15.72 -26.01 11.70
CA LEU A 879 -15.66 -25.94 13.18
C LEU A 879 -15.79 -27.33 13.84
N ILE A 880 -16.52 -28.24 13.19
CA ILE A 880 -16.69 -29.64 13.56
C ILE A 880 -15.37 -30.45 13.45
N SER A 881 -14.59 -30.29 12.38
CA SER A 881 -13.31 -31.00 12.22
C SER A 881 -12.24 -30.46 13.17
N LEU A 882 -12.23 -29.14 13.43
CA LEU A 882 -11.37 -28.53 14.44
C LEU A 882 -11.73 -28.98 15.85
N HIS A 883 -13.01 -28.99 16.21
CA HIS A 883 -13.46 -29.51 17.51
C HIS A 883 -13.18 -31.01 17.66
N LYS A 884 -13.33 -31.81 16.60
CA LYS A 884 -12.93 -33.23 16.62
C LYS A 884 -11.43 -33.37 16.85
N ASN A 885 -10.61 -32.63 16.11
CA ASN A 885 -9.15 -32.69 16.23
C ASN A 885 -8.68 -32.20 17.61
N LEU A 886 -9.25 -31.11 18.15
CA LEU A 886 -8.97 -30.60 19.49
C LEU A 886 -9.42 -31.55 20.60
N ALA A 887 -10.63 -32.11 20.49
CA ALA A 887 -11.11 -33.11 21.45
C ALA A 887 -10.24 -34.36 21.45
N GLN A 888 -9.83 -34.82 20.26
CA GLN A 888 -8.97 -35.99 20.10
C GLN A 888 -7.55 -35.72 20.64
N LYS A 889 -6.99 -34.52 20.42
CA LYS A 889 -5.70 -34.09 20.97
C LYS A 889 -5.75 -33.90 22.49
N ASN A 890 -6.82 -33.34 23.04
CA ASN A 890 -7.01 -33.21 24.49
C ASN A 890 -7.20 -34.57 25.17
N LEU A 891 -7.87 -35.53 24.50
CA LEU A 891 -7.97 -36.89 24.98
C LEU A 891 -6.60 -37.58 25.02
N GLN A 892 -5.78 -37.40 23.98
CA GLN A 892 -4.40 -37.89 23.94
C GLN A 892 -3.54 -37.26 25.05
N LEU A 893 -3.64 -35.95 25.27
CA LEU A 893 -2.93 -35.26 26.35
C LEU A 893 -3.30 -35.86 27.72
N LYS A 894 -4.60 -36.02 27.99
CA LYS A 894 -5.09 -36.57 29.26
C LYS A 894 -4.66 -38.02 29.48
N GLN A 895 -4.61 -38.82 28.42
CA GLN A 895 -4.10 -40.20 28.47
C GLN A 895 -2.60 -40.24 28.82
N VAL A 896 -1.83 -39.31 28.26
CA VAL A 896 -0.39 -39.19 28.54
C VAL A 896 -0.15 -38.70 29.97
N GLU A 897 -0.86 -37.68 30.44
CA GLU A 897 -0.79 -37.21 31.83
C GLU A 897 -1.14 -38.32 32.83
N THR A 898 -2.16 -39.13 32.52
CA THR A 898 -2.56 -40.27 33.36
C THR A 898 -1.48 -41.35 33.40
N LYS A 899 -0.83 -41.66 32.27
CA LYS A 899 0.31 -42.58 32.21
C LYS A 899 1.50 -42.06 33.02
N LEU A 900 1.79 -40.77 32.91
CA LEU A 900 2.91 -40.12 33.58
C LEU A 900 2.73 -40.18 35.11
N SER A 901 1.53 -39.85 35.60
CA SER A 901 1.18 -40.00 37.02
C SER A 901 1.25 -41.46 37.50
N GLY A 902 0.86 -42.43 36.66
CA GLY A 902 1.00 -43.86 36.95
C GLY A 902 2.45 -44.31 37.09
N LEU A 903 3.32 -43.86 36.20
CA LEU A 903 4.77 -44.14 36.23
C LEU A 903 5.45 -43.48 37.43
N GLU A 904 5.06 -42.25 37.79
CA GLU A 904 5.56 -41.58 39.00
C GLU A 904 5.17 -42.32 40.28
N LYS A 905 3.94 -42.85 40.36
CA LYS A 905 3.52 -43.68 41.50
C LYS A 905 4.30 -44.99 41.58
N GLN A 906 4.52 -45.67 40.44
CA GLN A 906 5.33 -46.89 40.41
C GLN A 906 6.80 -46.61 40.78
N LYS A 907 7.37 -45.50 40.30
CA LYS A 907 8.70 -45.01 40.70
C LYS A 907 8.77 -44.82 42.23
N LEU A 908 7.77 -44.17 42.83
CA LEU A 908 7.69 -43.98 44.27
C LEU A 908 7.55 -45.29 45.05
N GLU A 909 6.77 -46.26 44.56
CA GLU A 909 6.64 -47.57 45.19
C GLU A 909 7.93 -48.39 45.11
N ILE A 910 8.66 -48.31 44.00
CA ILE A 910 9.96 -48.97 43.84
C ILE A 910 10.98 -48.36 44.81
N PHE A 911 11.05 -47.02 44.93
CA PHE A 911 11.94 -46.37 45.89
C PHE A 911 11.55 -46.64 47.35
N LYS A 912 10.25 -46.83 47.64
CA LYS A 912 9.80 -47.29 48.97
C LYS A 912 10.24 -48.72 49.29
N LYS A 913 10.34 -49.60 48.29
CA LYS A 913 10.75 -51.00 48.48
C LYS A 913 12.27 -51.20 48.47
N PHE A 914 13.01 -50.31 47.81
CA PHE A 914 14.47 -50.39 47.66
C PHE A 914 15.10 -49.00 47.84
N PRO A 915 15.23 -48.51 49.09
CA PRO A 915 15.75 -47.17 49.39
C PRO A 915 17.20 -46.96 48.90
N GLU A 916 18.00 -48.03 48.86
CA GLU A 916 19.39 -48.02 48.37
C GLU A 916 19.52 -47.62 46.89
N LEU A 917 18.45 -47.70 46.10
CA LEU A 917 18.45 -47.33 44.68
C LEU A 917 18.31 -45.81 44.44
N GLU A 918 17.99 -45.03 45.47
CA GLU A 918 17.71 -43.58 45.35
C GLU A 918 18.95 -42.78 44.91
N GLY A 919 20.15 -43.25 45.27
CA GLY A 919 21.43 -42.64 44.90
C GLY A 919 21.93 -43.00 43.49
N GLU A 920 21.74 -44.25 43.04
CA GLU A 920 22.28 -44.74 41.76
C GLU A 920 21.37 -44.44 40.55
N PHE A 921 20.08 -44.16 40.75
CA PHE A 921 19.12 -43.92 39.67
C PHE A 921 18.85 -42.44 39.32
N SER A 922 19.51 -41.50 40.02
CA SER A 922 19.36 -40.06 39.76
C SER A 922 19.85 -39.63 38.36
N GLY A 923 20.64 -40.45 37.67
CA GLY A 923 21.31 -40.08 36.42
C GLY A 923 20.78 -40.67 35.11
N ARG A 924 19.84 -41.65 35.09
CA ARG A 924 19.50 -42.37 33.84
C ARG A 924 18.04 -42.75 33.60
N LEU A 925 17.09 -42.17 34.33
CA LEU A 925 15.65 -42.36 34.08
C LEU A 925 14.90 -41.04 33.86
N GLU A 926 15.49 -40.12 33.08
CA GLU A 926 14.65 -39.27 32.23
C GLU A 926 14.18 -40.13 31.07
N SER A 927 13.05 -40.82 31.29
CA SER A 927 12.40 -41.62 30.27
C SER A 927 12.27 -40.80 28.99
N SER A 928 12.88 -41.28 27.91
CA SER A 928 12.86 -40.69 26.58
C SER A 928 11.44 -40.38 26.09
N GLU A 929 10.41 -41.03 26.66
CA GLU A 929 9.00 -40.75 26.40
C GLU A 929 8.47 -39.50 27.09
N ILE A 930 8.84 -39.21 28.35
CA ILE A 930 8.43 -37.97 29.05
C ILE A 930 9.03 -36.76 28.36
N PHE A 931 10.34 -36.78 28.08
CA PHE A 931 11.01 -35.71 27.35
C PHE A 931 10.43 -35.51 25.94
N ARG A 932 10.06 -36.60 25.26
CA ARG A 932 9.45 -36.55 23.92
C ARG A 932 8.03 -35.99 23.96
N VAL A 933 7.24 -36.33 24.97
CA VAL A 933 5.91 -35.76 25.22
C VAL A 933 6.00 -34.28 25.57
N GLU A 934 6.92 -33.88 26.45
CA GLU A 934 7.12 -32.48 26.80
C GLU A 934 7.55 -31.65 25.59
N LYS A 935 8.49 -32.18 24.79
CA LYS A 935 8.87 -31.60 23.48
C LYS A 935 7.69 -31.53 22.50
N GLU A 936 6.79 -32.51 22.51
CA GLU A 936 5.61 -32.53 21.63
C GLU A 936 4.54 -31.54 22.10
N ILE A 937 4.34 -31.40 23.41
CA ILE A 937 3.49 -30.36 24.02
C ILE A 937 4.07 -28.97 23.74
N GLU A 938 5.37 -28.79 23.90
CA GLU A 938 6.07 -27.54 23.61
C GLU A 938 6.01 -27.21 22.11
N PHE A 939 6.19 -28.22 21.24
CA PHE A 939 5.99 -28.09 19.80
C PHE A 939 4.56 -27.69 19.44
N LEU A 940 3.54 -28.28 20.08
CA LEU A 940 2.14 -27.95 19.85
C LEU A 940 1.79 -26.54 20.35
N LYS A 941 2.30 -26.12 21.53
CA LYS A 941 2.14 -24.75 22.03
C LYS A 941 2.83 -23.73 21.12
N LYS A 942 4.01 -24.06 20.61
CA LYS A 942 4.77 -23.24 19.65
C LYS A 942 4.11 -23.17 18.28
N LYS A 943 3.45 -24.26 17.85
CA LYS A 943 2.71 -24.37 16.58
C LYS A 943 1.31 -23.74 16.65
N PHE A 944 0.70 -23.67 17.84
CA PHE A 944 -0.61 -23.06 18.08
C PHE A 944 -0.57 -22.07 19.26
N PRO A 945 0.12 -20.91 19.12
CA PRO A 945 0.28 -19.93 20.20
C PRO A 945 -1.05 -19.32 20.68
N GLU A 946 -2.10 -19.39 19.86
CA GLU A 946 -3.46 -18.93 20.16
C GLU A 946 -4.18 -19.75 21.25
N LEU A 947 -3.65 -20.91 21.66
CA LEU A 947 -4.17 -21.69 22.78
C LEU A 947 -3.70 -21.15 24.14
N GLU A 948 -2.65 -20.33 24.19
CA GLU A 948 -2.00 -19.86 25.42
C GLU A 948 -2.75 -18.69 26.13
N GLY A 949 -3.96 -18.36 25.67
CA GLY A 949 -4.78 -17.29 26.24
C GLY A 949 -6.28 -17.48 26.05
N ALA A 950 -6.73 -18.71 25.77
CA ALA A 950 -8.14 -19.04 25.65
C ALA A 950 -8.80 -19.14 27.04
N GLU A 951 -8.87 -18.03 27.77
CA GLU A 951 -10.07 -17.79 28.58
C GLU A 951 -11.21 -17.54 27.58
N LEU A 952 -11.83 -18.62 27.10
CA LEU A 952 -13.10 -18.61 26.39
C LEU A 952 -14.21 -18.18 27.36
N LYS A 953 -14.22 -16.90 27.76
CA LYS A 953 -15.46 -16.19 28.11
C LYS A 953 -16.12 -15.71 26.82
N THR A 954 -16.34 -16.63 25.88
CA THR A 954 -17.35 -16.46 24.83
C THR A 954 -18.67 -16.87 25.45
N ASP A 955 -19.63 -15.95 25.41
CA ASP A 955 -20.99 -16.09 25.90
C ASP A 955 -21.60 -17.44 25.47
N PHE A 956 -21.54 -18.43 26.38
CA PHE A 956 -22.01 -19.79 26.18
C PHE A 956 -23.55 -19.88 26.17
N SER A 957 -24.26 -18.77 26.44
CA SER A 957 -25.71 -18.76 26.61
C SER A 957 -26.44 -19.07 25.29
N LEU A 958 -26.14 -18.34 24.22
CA LEU A 958 -26.77 -18.51 22.90
C LEU A 958 -26.40 -19.84 22.22
N PHE A 959 -25.16 -20.32 22.40
CA PHE A 959 -24.71 -21.60 21.83
C PHE A 959 -25.22 -22.81 22.61
N LYS A 960 -25.33 -22.74 23.95
CA LYS A 960 -26.03 -23.77 24.74
C LYS A 960 -27.51 -23.80 24.39
N GLU A 961 -28.16 -22.65 24.22
CA GLU A 961 -29.59 -22.60 23.90
C GLU A 961 -29.88 -23.21 22.51
N PHE A 962 -29.01 -22.96 21.52
CA PHE A 962 -29.11 -23.58 20.20
C PHE A 962 -28.81 -25.08 20.23
N GLN A 963 -27.80 -25.53 20.98
CA GLN A 963 -27.49 -26.94 21.18
C GLN A 963 -28.59 -27.69 21.94
N ILE A 964 -29.21 -27.06 22.95
CA ILE A 964 -30.33 -27.61 23.71
C ILE A 964 -31.57 -27.69 22.83
N LYS A 965 -31.93 -26.63 22.09
CA LYS A 965 -33.06 -26.65 21.13
C LYS A 965 -32.86 -27.70 20.04
N LYS A 966 -31.64 -27.86 19.52
CA LYS A 966 -31.29 -28.89 18.53
C LYS A 966 -31.32 -30.29 19.13
N ARG A 967 -30.90 -30.46 20.40
CA ARG A 967 -30.92 -31.74 21.10
C ARG A 967 -32.34 -32.16 21.48
N ILE A 968 -33.20 -31.23 21.90
CA ILE A 968 -34.64 -31.46 22.10
C ILE A 968 -35.30 -31.89 20.79
N LYS A 969 -35.08 -31.15 19.70
CA LYS A 969 -35.61 -31.52 18.38
C LYS A 969 -35.15 -32.91 17.93
N ASN A 970 -33.87 -33.23 18.10
CA ASN A 970 -33.33 -34.56 17.77
C ASN A 970 -33.91 -35.67 18.66
N LEU A 971 -34.20 -35.38 19.93
CA LEU A 971 -34.82 -36.33 20.86
C LEU A 971 -36.31 -36.53 20.55
N GLU A 972 -37.02 -35.49 20.13
CA GLU A 972 -38.40 -35.58 19.63
C GLU A 972 -38.47 -36.38 18.32
N GLU A 973 -37.55 -36.14 17.39
CA GLU A 973 -37.42 -36.93 16.16
C GLU A 973 -37.03 -38.40 16.44
N ALA A 974 -36.19 -38.65 17.44
CA ALA A 974 -35.84 -40.00 17.87
C ALA A 974 -37.03 -40.70 18.55
N LYS A 975 -37.80 -40.00 19.38
CA LYS A 975 -39.03 -40.49 20.01
C LYS A 975 -40.07 -40.86 18.94
N GLN A 976 -40.23 -40.02 17.92
CA GLN A 976 -41.13 -40.31 16.80
C GLN A 976 -40.68 -41.54 16.00
N LYS A 977 -39.37 -41.68 15.74
CA LYS A 977 -38.82 -42.87 15.07
C LYS A 977 -39.00 -44.15 15.89
N VAL A 978 -38.90 -44.09 17.22
CA VAL A 978 -39.18 -45.23 18.11
C VAL A 978 -40.66 -45.61 18.04
N PHE A 979 -41.56 -44.62 18.03
CA PHE A 979 -43.00 -44.86 17.89
C PHE A 979 -43.36 -45.47 16.51
N ASP A 980 -42.72 -45.01 15.43
CA ASP A 980 -42.87 -45.56 14.10
C ASP A 980 -42.30 -47.00 14.02
N TRP A 981 -41.23 -47.29 14.76
CA TRP A 981 -40.68 -48.64 14.91
C TRP A 981 -41.60 -49.56 15.70
N GLU A 982 -42.28 -49.07 16.75
CA GLU A 982 -43.29 -49.83 17.50
C GLU A 982 -44.45 -50.26 16.60
N LYS A 983 -45.02 -49.34 15.81
CA LYS A 983 -46.05 -49.67 14.81
C LYS A 983 -45.57 -50.70 13.79
N LYS A 984 -44.31 -50.59 13.35
CA LYS A 984 -43.72 -51.53 12.39
C LYS A 984 -43.51 -52.90 13.02
N LEU A 985 -43.10 -52.98 14.28
CA LEU A 985 -42.94 -54.23 15.05
C LEU A 985 -44.28 -54.91 15.34
N GLU A 986 -45.34 -54.17 15.65
CA GLU A 986 -46.69 -54.74 15.79
C GLU A 986 -47.20 -55.31 14.46
N SER A 987 -46.97 -54.61 13.34
CA SER A 987 -47.31 -55.13 12.01
C SER A 987 -46.52 -56.38 11.62
N LEU A 988 -45.31 -56.54 12.14
CA LEU A 988 -44.45 -57.72 11.95
C LEU A 988 -44.83 -58.87 12.89
N LYS A 989 -45.29 -58.58 14.12
CA LYS A 989 -45.84 -59.60 15.04
C LYS A 989 -47.08 -60.28 14.44
N ILE A 990 -47.98 -59.52 13.82
CA ILE A 990 -49.20 -60.07 13.20
C ILE A 990 -48.83 -60.96 11.98
N LYS A 991 -47.88 -60.53 11.15
CA LYS A 991 -47.47 -61.30 9.95
C LYS A 991 -46.58 -62.53 10.23
N THR A 992 -45.91 -62.60 11.37
CA THR A 992 -44.95 -63.68 11.68
C THR A 992 -45.59 -64.80 12.52
N VAL A 993 -46.61 -64.48 13.32
CA VAL A 993 -47.37 -65.48 14.10
C VAL A 993 -48.33 -66.30 13.22
N GLU A 994 -48.80 -65.74 12.09
CA GLU A 994 -49.66 -66.48 11.14
C GLU A 994 -48.89 -67.39 10.16
N LYS A 995 -47.55 -67.28 10.04
CA LYS A 995 -46.81 -67.91 8.92
C LYS A 995 -45.79 -68.99 9.29
N ARG A 996 -45.54 -69.29 10.57
CA ARG A 996 -44.64 -70.39 10.99
C ARG A 996 -45.10 -71.11 12.26
N SER A 997 -46.33 -71.62 12.21
CA SER A 997 -46.72 -72.84 12.91
C SER A 997 -46.18 -74.04 12.10
N LYS A 998 -45.48 -74.95 12.78
CA LYS A 998 -44.67 -76.08 12.29
C LYS A 998 -43.20 -75.73 11.97
N ASP A 999 -42.35 -76.38 12.75
CA ASP A 999 -40.90 -76.59 12.65
C ASP A 999 -40.01 -75.66 13.50
N LEU A 1000 -39.49 -76.29 14.57
CA LEU A 1000 -38.25 -76.05 15.33
C LEU A 1000 -38.40 -75.49 16.76
N GLU A 1001 -38.43 -76.45 17.70
CA GLU A 1001 -38.36 -76.34 19.15
C GLU A 1001 -36.99 -75.91 19.72
N GLU A 1002 -36.01 -75.52 18.90
CA GLU A 1002 -34.69 -75.04 19.38
C GLU A 1002 -34.52 -73.50 19.37
N GLY A 1003 -35.54 -72.74 18.92
CA GLY A 1003 -35.51 -71.27 18.90
C GLY A 1003 -36.07 -70.57 20.15
N SER A 1004 -36.78 -71.29 21.02
CA SER A 1004 -37.54 -70.70 22.14
C SER A 1004 -36.63 -70.12 23.23
N GLU A 1005 -35.54 -70.83 23.58
CA GLU A 1005 -34.67 -70.45 24.69
C GLU A 1005 -33.75 -69.25 24.38
N LEU A 1006 -33.39 -69.06 23.10
CA LEU A 1006 -32.57 -67.94 22.65
C LEU A 1006 -33.40 -66.64 22.55
N VAL A 1007 -34.67 -66.76 22.14
CA VAL A 1007 -35.61 -65.64 22.07
C VAL A 1007 -36.02 -65.19 23.47
N GLU A 1008 -36.24 -66.10 24.43
CA GLU A 1008 -36.49 -65.74 25.83
C GLU A 1008 -35.29 -65.03 26.49
N LYS A 1009 -34.06 -65.49 26.25
CA LYS A 1009 -32.84 -64.83 26.78
C LYS A 1009 -32.61 -63.44 26.18
N ILE A 1010 -32.96 -63.24 24.91
CA ILE A 1010 -32.87 -61.92 24.26
C ILE A 1010 -33.98 -60.99 24.78
N LEU A 1011 -35.20 -61.50 24.99
CA LEU A 1011 -36.32 -60.73 25.55
C LEU A 1011 -36.07 -60.31 27.01
N GLN A 1012 -35.46 -61.17 27.84
CA GLN A 1012 -35.03 -60.80 29.19
C GLN A 1012 -33.94 -59.72 29.19
N LYS A 1013 -32.96 -59.80 28.28
CA LYS A 1013 -31.90 -58.78 28.15
C LYS A 1013 -32.44 -57.44 27.63
N ILE A 1014 -33.39 -57.46 26.71
CA ILE A 1014 -34.02 -56.24 26.17
C ILE A 1014 -34.92 -55.59 27.22
N SER A 1015 -35.71 -56.37 27.98
CA SER A 1015 -36.54 -55.86 29.09
C SER A 1015 -35.69 -55.12 30.14
N LYS A 1016 -34.54 -55.70 30.50
CA LYS A 1016 -33.61 -55.13 31.49
C LYS A 1016 -32.97 -53.83 31.01
N VAL A 1017 -32.61 -53.72 29.73
CA VAL A 1017 -32.09 -52.47 29.13
C VAL A 1017 -33.18 -51.42 28.97
N LYS A 1018 -34.45 -51.82 28.80
CA LYS A 1018 -35.63 -50.95 28.64
C LYS A 1018 -35.97 -50.20 29.93
N GLU A 1019 -36.01 -50.88 31.08
CA GLU A 1019 -36.26 -50.22 32.38
C GLU A 1019 -35.13 -49.26 32.79
N THR A 1020 -33.86 -49.65 32.60
CA THR A 1020 -32.73 -48.80 33.04
C THR A 1020 -32.57 -47.54 32.18
N SER A 1021 -32.94 -47.62 30.91
CA SER A 1021 -32.80 -46.49 29.97
C SER A 1021 -33.98 -45.51 30.07
N LEU A 1022 -35.21 -46.01 30.32
CA LEU A 1022 -36.39 -45.15 30.48
C LEU A 1022 -36.34 -44.39 31.81
N GLN A 1023 -35.90 -45.06 32.88
CA GLN A 1023 -35.74 -44.44 34.20
C GLN A 1023 -34.66 -43.34 34.17
N LYS A 1024 -33.49 -43.60 33.54
CA LYS A 1024 -32.44 -42.58 33.37
C LYS A 1024 -32.90 -41.34 32.61
N VAL A 1025 -33.74 -41.51 31.60
CA VAL A 1025 -34.26 -40.38 30.81
C VAL A 1025 -35.32 -39.61 31.59
N GLN A 1026 -36.17 -40.30 32.38
CA GLN A 1026 -37.13 -39.64 33.27
C GLN A 1026 -36.44 -38.89 34.42
N ASP A 1027 -35.38 -39.46 34.99
CA ASP A 1027 -34.57 -38.83 36.04
C ASP A 1027 -33.83 -37.61 35.49
N GLU A 1028 -33.21 -37.70 34.30
CA GLU A 1028 -32.56 -36.55 33.64
C GLU A 1028 -33.55 -35.43 33.27
N ILE A 1029 -34.77 -35.77 32.84
CA ILE A 1029 -35.81 -34.77 32.57
C ILE A 1029 -36.27 -34.10 33.87
N GLY A 1030 -36.46 -34.87 34.94
CA GLY A 1030 -36.82 -34.34 36.27
C GLY A 1030 -35.77 -33.39 36.85
N GLU A 1031 -34.49 -33.75 36.76
CA GLU A 1031 -33.38 -32.89 37.21
C GLU A 1031 -33.32 -31.57 36.42
N ILE A 1032 -33.56 -31.62 35.10
CA ILE A 1032 -33.57 -30.43 34.24
C ILE A 1032 -34.79 -29.54 34.54
N GLU A 1033 -35.97 -30.11 34.80
CA GLU A 1033 -37.15 -29.34 35.19
C GLU A 1033 -36.99 -28.66 36.55
N ILE A 1034 -36.32 -29.32 37.51
CA ILE A 1034 -35.95 -28.75 38.81
C ILE A 1034 -34.94 -27.61 38.62
N GLU A 1035 -33.91 -27.78 37.76
CA GLU A 1035 -32.92 -26.75 37.48
C GLU A 1035 -33.53 -25.51 36.81
N ILE A 1036 -34.52 -25.71 35.91
CA ILE A 1036 -35.27 -24.63 35.27
C ILE A 1036 -36.18 -23.90 36.28
N LYS A 1037 -36.90 -24.61 37.14
CA LYS A 1037 -37.72 -23.99 38.21
C LYS A 1037 -36.86 -23.20 39.20
N SER A 1038 -35.71 -23.74 39.57
CA SER A 1038 -34.74 -23.10 40.48
C SER A 1038 -34.19 -21.79 39.91
N ARG A 1039 -33.90 -21.76 38.59
CA ARG A 1039 -33.40 -20.56 37.91
C ARG A 1039 -34.47 -19.52 37.59
N LYS A 1040 -35.75 -19.90 37.51
CA LYS A 1040 -36.88 -18.97 37.43
C LYS A 1040 -37.23 -18.32 38.77
N LEU A 1041 -36.86 -18.95 39.89
CA LEU A 1041 -36.99 -18.37 41.24
C LEU A 1041 -35.81 -17.46 41.62
N LEU A 1042 -34.66 -17.61 40.94
CA LEU A 1042 -33.43 -16.81 41.13
C LEU A 1042 -33.34 -15.59 40.20
N LYS A 1043 -34.23 -15.47 39.22
CA LYS A 1043 -34.47 -14.30 38.37
C LYS A 1043 -35.69 -13.56 38.87
#